data_AF-A0A7W0MU57-F1
#
_entry.id   AF-A0A7W0MU57-F1
#
_cell.length_a   1.000
_cell.length_b   1.000
_cell.length_c   1.000
_cell.angle_alpha   90.00
_cell.angle_beta   90.00
_cell.angle_gamma   90.00
#
_symmetry.space_group_name_H-M   'P 1'
#
loop_
_entity.id
_entity.type
_entity.pdbx_description
1 polymer ?
#
loop_
_entity_poly.entity_id
_entity_poly.type
_entity_poly.pdbx_seq_one_letter_code
_entity_poly.pdbx_strand_id
1 'polypeptide(L)'
;VNGNPEVRGHPDPGPLRPAPLPDVPFRSHLEPGTRGLLKELGPEGFARWMRDEQRLLITDTSFRDAHQSLVATRVRTYDLLRIAPVYARQLSGLLSLECWGGATFDVAMRFLKEDPWDRLATLRERVPNIPLQMLLRASNAVGYKNYPDNVVRFFVAQAAEAGVDIFRVFDSLNWVENMRVAMDAVIESGALCEAAICYTGDILDPARSKYDLAYYVGLGRDLEAAGAHVLGIKDMAGLCKPEAARRLVRALREEVGIPIHFHTHDTSGAAAASVLAAAEAGVDAADGAIDPMSGLTSQPNLGAIVEALRNTERDTGLPREPLAQAAAYWETVRTYYAGFESPMRAGASEVYEHEMPGGQYTNLRQQAQALGIEGRWREVARAYAEVNQMLGDIIKVTPTSKAVGDLAVLMVTNDLSADDVLDPEREIAFPESIVEYFHGDLGQPPGGFPEALQRKVLKGGEHLTVRPGEALAPIDLEGTRDELQGEVGHPVSDTDLASHLMYPQVFAEFAAFQSLYGDVSVLPTPVFFWGLRQEEELALEIEHGVVLIVRFLAVGEPDSEGLRSIFFELNGQPREVKVRDRSLAPPAARREADADDPGHIAAPMRGIVVSLSVAAGQRVAVGDRLATLEAMKMETAVFSETDGVVEEIVATVGTHVDADDLLLVVKAADDDSDSDDDSDDPSPD
;
A
#
# COMPACT_ATOMS: atom_id res chain seq x y z
N VAL A 1 -0.21 -14.79 -19.48
CA VAL A 1 -0.90 -13.98 -20.51
C VAL A 1 -0.68 -12.49 -20.29
N ASN A 2 -1.23 -11.86 -19.24
CA ASN A 2 -1.21 -10.40 -19.10
C ASN A 2 -0.09 -9.82 -18.22
N GLY A 3 0.72 -10.68 -17.58
CA GLY A 3 1.67 -10.29 -16.52
C GLY A 3 0.96 -9.76 -15.26
N ASN A 4 1.72 -9.61 -14.17
CA ASN A 4 1.24 -8.91 -12.98
C ASN A 4 1.51 -7.40 -13.15
N PRO A 5 0.50 -6.52 -12.97
CA PRO A 5 0.68 -5.06 -13.08
C PRO A 5 1.80 -4.51 -12.18
N GLU A 6 2.01 -5.09 -11.00
CA GLU A 6 2.99 -4.61 -10.02
C GLU A 6 4.44 -4.75 -10.48
N VAL A 7 4.74 -5.72 -11.35
CA VAL A 7 6.09 -5.93 -11.89
C VAL A 7 6.19 -5.57 -13.37
N ARG A 8 5.20 -4.85 -13.90
CA ARG A 8 5.19 -4.42 -15.30
C ARG A 8 6.38 -3.48 -15.55
N GLY A 9 7.17 -3.80 -16.58
CA GLY A 9 8.35 -3.02 -16.96
C GLY A 9 9.63 -3.42 -16.23
N HIS A 10 9.55 -4.30 -15.24
CA HIS A 10 10.73 -4.90 -14.62
C HIS A 10 11.21 -6.11 -15.43
N PRO A 11 12.53 -6.36 -15.52
CA PRO A 11 13.06 -7.53 -16.19
C PRO A 11 12.62 -8.81 -15.46
N ASP A 12 12.24 -9.84 -16.22
CA ASP A 12 11.99 -11.18 -15.67
C ASP A 12 13.27 -11.67 -14.96
N PRO A 13 13.21 -11.99 -13.65
CA PRO A 13 14.38 -12.38 -12.88
C PRO A 13 14.94 -13.75 -13.28
N GLY A 14 14.29 -14.48 -14.18
CA GLY A 14 14.65 -15.86 -14.50
C GLY A 14 14.22 -16.83 -13.40
N PRO A 15 14.69 -18.09 -13.43
CA PRO A 15 14.37 -19.07 -12.40
C PRO A 15 14.88 -18.63 -11.02
N LEU A 16 13.95 -18.45 -10.08
CA LEU A 16 14.25 -18.10 -8.69
C LEU A 16 14.42 -19.37 -7.86
N ARG A 17 15.42 -19.38 -6.96
CA ARG A 17 15.68 -20.54 -6.09
C ARG A 17 14.71 -20.51 -4.89
N PRO A 18 14.21 -21.66 -4.43
CA PRO A 18 13.47 -21.73 -3.17
C PRO A 18 14.32 -21.25 -1.99
N ALA A 19 13.71 -20.47 -1.10
CA ALA A 19 14.38 -19.98 0.10
C ALA A 19 14.72 -21.15 1.03
N PRO A 20 15.95 -21.20 1.59
CA PRO A 20 16.31 -22.24 2.53
C PRO A 20 15.49 -22.05 3.80
N LEU A 21 14.65 -23.03 4.13
CA LEU A 21 14.01 -23.06 5.44
C LEU A 21 14.97 -23.66 6.47
N PRO A 22 15.23 -22.96 7.58
CA PRO A 22 15.99 -23.54 8.66
C PRO A 22 15.28 -24.78 9.22
N ASP A 23 16.04 -25.83 9.52
CA ASP A 23 15.49 -27.00 10.20
C ASP A 23 15.15 -26.61 11.64
N VAL A 24 13.86 -26.49 11.94
CA VAL A 24 13.39 -26.20 13.27
C VAL A 24 12.94 -27.51 13.91
N PRO A 25 13.70 -28.06 14.89
CA PRO A 25 13.37 -29.33 15.49
C PRO A 25 11.95 -29.29 16.04
N PHE A 26 11.15 -30.30 15.71
CA PHE A 26 9.85 -30.46 16.34
C PHE A 26 10.05 -30.67 17.85
N ARG A 27 9.77 -29.62 18.63
CA ARG A 27 9.72 -29.70 20.10
C ARG A 27 8.28 -29.77 20.54
N SER A 28 7.99 -30.66 21.49
CA SER A 28 6.68 -30.81 22.13
C SER A 28 6.22 -29.56 22.88
N HIS A 29 7.15 -28.70 23.28
CA HIS A 29 6.88 -27.42 23.95
C HIS A 29 7.58 -26.28 23.21
N LEU A 30 6.92 -25.11 23.20
CA LEU A 30 7.49 -23.85 22.75
C LEU A 30 8.11 -23.15 23.97
N GLU A 31 9.33 -22.65 23.83
CA GLU A 31 9.96 -21.87 24.91
C GLU A 31 9.13 -20.61 25.21
N PRO A 32 8.91 -20.24 26.48
CA PRO A 32 8.33 -18.95 26.81
C PRO A 32 9.15 -17.81 26.19
N GLY A 33 8.45 -16.80 25.68
CA GLY A 33 9.05 -15.57 25.19
C GLY A 33 8.52 -14.37 25.96
N THR A 34 8.95 -13.17 25.56
CA THR A 34 8.61 -11.89 26.20
C THR A 34 7.10 -11.61 26.24
N ARG A 35 6.29 -12.21 25.36
CA ARG A 35 4.82 -12.08 25.42
C ARG A 35 4.22 -12.73 26.66
N GLY A 36 4.79 -13.84 27.10
CA GLY A 36 4.36 -14.48 28.34
C GLY A 36 4.52 -13.54 29.53
N LEU A 37 5.66 -12.85 29.60
CA LEU A 37 5.92 -11.83 30.62
C LEU A 37 4.93 -10.66 30.53
N LEU A 38 4.64 -10.17 29.32
CA LEU A 38 3.65 -9.10 29.14
C LEU A 38 2.25 -9.51 29.61
N LYS A 39 1.81 -10.73 29.29
CA LYS A 39 0.49 -11.23 29.75
C LYS A 39 0.44 -11.48 31.25
N GLU A 40 1.55 -11.89 31.87
CA GLU A 40 1.62 -12.12 33.31
C GLU A 40 1.68 -10.81 34.12
N LEU A 41 2.51 -9.86 33.69
CA LEU A 41 2.80 -8.64 34.44
C LEU A 41 1.85 -7.47 34.11
N GLY A 42 1.14 -7.55 32.99
CA GLY A 42 0.41 -6.42 32.40
C GLY A 42 1.35 -5.35 31.81
N PRO A 43 0.82 -4.36 31.08
CA PRO A 43 1.62 -3.32 30.42
C PRO A 43 2.55 -2.55 31.36
N GLU A 44 2.06 -2.09 32.53
CA GLU A 44 2.88 -1.32 33.47
C GLU A 44 3.95 -2.18 34.14
N GLY A 45 3.63 -3.44 34.45
CA GLY A 45 4.58 -4.39 35.02
C GLY A 45 5.67 -4.77 34.02
N PHE A 46 5.30 -4.94 32.76
CA PHE A 46 6.24 -5.18 31.67
C PHE A 46 7.15 -3.97 31.43
N ALA A 47 6.61 -2.75 31.45
CA ALA A 47 7.41 -1.52 31.34
C ALA A 47 8.44 -1.38 32.47
N ARG A 48 8.07 -1.71 33.72
CA ARG A 48 9.03 -1.78 34.84
C ARG A 48 10.10 -2.84 34.61
N TRP A 49 9.72 -4.03 34.16
CA TRP A 49 10.68 -5.08 33.80
C TRP A 49 11.66 -4.61 32.70
N MET A 50 11.17 -3.94 31.66
CA MET A 50 12.03 -3.37 30.61
C MET A 50 13.02 -2.37 31.19
N ARG A 51 12.56 -1.50 32.11
CA ARG A 51 13.38 -0.45 32.72
C ARG A 51 14.50 -1.00 33.62
N ASP A 52 14.25 -2.12 34.27
CA ASP A 52 15.16 -2.80 35.18
C ASP A 52 16.10 -3.80 34.46
N GLU A 53 15.86 -4.08 33.18
CA GLU A 53 16.67 -5.00 32.38
C GLU A 53 18.03 -4.39 32.02
N GLN A 54 19.11 -5.16 32.25
CA GLN A 54 20.47 -4.71 31.94
C GLN A 54 20.81 -4.93 30.45
N ARG A 55 20.24 -5.98 29.85
CA ARG A 55 20.43 -6.28 28.42
C ARG A 55 19.86 -5.16 27.55
N LEU A 56 20.43 -4.95 26.36
CA LEU A 56 19.69 -4.19 25.34
C LEU A 56 18.61 -5.10 24.74
N LEU A 57 17.34 -4.72 24.95
CA LEU A 57 16.20 -5.41 24.35
C LEU A 57 16.10 -5.05 22.86
N ILE A 58 15.74 -6.00 22.01
CA ILE A 58 15.73 -5.82 20.55
C ILE A 58 14.34 -6.10 19.97
N THR A 59 13.82 -5.16 19.19
CA THR A 59 12.68 -5.36 18.31
C THR A 59 13.19 -5.62 16.89
N ASP A 60 12.72 -6.70 16.26
CA ASP A 60 13.00 -6.94 14.84
C ASP A 60 11.89 -6.32 13.97
N THR A 61 12.32 -5.55 12.97
CA THR A 61 11.48 -4.79 12.04
C THR A 61 11.42 -5.42 10.65
N SER A 62 12.05 -6.57 10.45
CA SER A 62 12.11 -7.29 9.16
C SER A 62 10.72 -7.61 8.58
N PHE A 63 9.70 -7.72 9.43
CA PHE A 63 8.32 -8.05 9.05
C PHE A 63 7.48 -6.81 8.69
N ARG A 64 7.98 -5.59 8.90
CA ARG A 64 7.24 -4.33 8.66
C ARG A 64 8.12 -3.24 8.06
N ASP A 65 8.89 -2.52 8.88
CA ASP A 65 9.56 -1.29 8.42
C ASP A 65 10.69 -1.53 7.41
N ALA A 66 11.39 -2.64 7.57
CA ALA A 66 12.53 -2.97 6.73
C ALA A 66 12.12 -3.09 5.26
N HIS A 67 11.09 -3.89 4.98
CA HIS A 67 10.61 -4.07 3.61
C HIS A 67 9.77 -2.87 3.12
N GLN A 68 9.14 -2.13 4.03
CA GLN A 68 8.56 -0.82 3.70
C GLN A 68 9.61 0.16 3.16
N SER A 69 10.83 0.11 3.70
CA SER A 69 11.92 1.00 3.32
C SER A 69 12.67 0.54 2.07
N LEU A 70 12.89 -0.78 1.94
CA LEU A 70 13.76 -1.36 0.89
C LEU A 70 13.02 -1.75 -0.38
N VAL A 71 11.82 -2.33 -0.25
CA VAL A 71 11.10 -3.00 -1.36
C VAL A 71 9.63 -2.57 -1.42
N ALA A 72 9.37 -1.29 -1.14
CA ALA A 72 8.06 -0.65 -1.24
C ALA A 72 6.92 -1.43 -0.56
N THR A 73 7.22 -2.02 0.60
CA THR A 73 6.25 -2.75 1.43
C THR A 73 5.69 -4.02 0.76
N ARG A 74 6.36 -4.54 -0.28
CA ARG A 74 5.81 -5.64 -1.10
C ARG A 74 5.97 -7.03 -0.50
N VAL A 75 6.62 -7.18 0.66
CA VAL A 75 6.78 -8.51 1.26
C VAL A 75 5.43 -9.11 1.65
N ARG A 76 5.19 -10.32 1.12
CA ARG A 76 3.93 -11.06 1.15
C ARG A 76 3.78 -11.90 2.41
N THR A 77 2.53 -12.15 2.81
CA THR A 77 2.18 -13.01 3.97
C THR A 77 2.83 -14.38 3.84
N TYR A 78 2.86 -14.95 2.63
CA TYR A 78 3.52 -16.22 2.33
C TYR A 78 4.95 -16.29 2.90
N ASP A 79 5.79 -15.31 2.58
CA ASP A 79 7.20 -15.34 2.98
C ASP A 79 7.39 -15.05 4.46
N LEU A 80 6.52 -14.24 5.07
CA LEU A 80 6.54 -13.95 6.51
C LEU A 80 6.19 -15.20 7.34
N LEU A 81 5.13 -15.91 6.95
CA LEU A 81 4.66 -17.10 7.66
C LEU A 81 5.63 -18.27 7.58
N ARG A 82 6.38 -18.38 6.48
CA ARG A 82 7.33 -19.47 6.25
C ARG A 82 8.53 -19.42 7.21
N ILE A 83 8.98 -18.24 7.60
CA ILE A 83 10.09 -18.07 8.56
C ILE A 83 9.63 -17.89 10.00
N ALA A 84 8.36 -17.55 10.25
CA ALA A 84 7.77 -17.38 11.57
C ALA A 84 8.10 -18.50 12.61
N PRO A 85 8.14 -19.80 12.25
CA PRO A 85 8.51 -20.86 13.19
C PRO A 85 9.94 -20.72 13.77
N VAL A 86 10.89 -20.19 13.00
CA VAL A 86 12.26 -19.92 13.47
C VAL A 86 12.24 -18.86 14.55
N TYR A 87 11.52 -17.77 14.32
CA TYR A 87 11.37 -16.70 15.30
C TYR A 87 10.77 -17.22 16.60
N ALA A 88 9.62 -17.90 16.50
CA ALA A 88 8.92 -18.43 17.66
C ALA A 88 9.79 -19.39 18.49
N ARG A 89 10.53 -20.29 17.84
CA ARG A 89 11.25 -21.38 18.53
C ARG A 89 12.70 -21.08 18.88
N GLN A 90 13.35 -20.14 18.19
CA GLN A 90 14.78 -19.91 18.31
C GLN A 90 15.16 -18.45 18.58
N LEU A 91 14.24 -17.49 18.41
CA LEU A 91 14.44 -16.06 18.69
C LEU A 91 13.41 -15.52 19.70
N SER A 92 12.91 -16.37 20.61
CA SER A 92 11.91 -16.00 21.62
C SER A 92 12.35 -14.92 22.62
N GLY A 93 13.64 -14.60 22.64
CA GLY A 93 14.23 -13.52 23.45
C GLY A 93 14.10 -12.11 22.86
N LEU A 94 13.54 -11.96 21.65
CA LEU A 94 13.22 -10.65 21.10
C LEU A 94 12.20 -9.92 22.00
N LEU A 95 12.32 -8.60 22.10
CA LEU A 95 11.34 -7.75 22.78
C LEU A 95 9.99 -7.85 22.07
N SER A 96 10.00 -7.68 20.76
CA SER A 96 8.82 -7.73 19.91
C SER A 96 9.20 -8.04 18.46
N LEU A 97 8.20 -8.42 17.69
CA LEU A 97 8.26 -8.43 16.22
C LEU A 97 7.35 -7.33 15.71
N GLU A 98 7.94 -6.32 15.10
CA GLU A 98 7.17 -5.31 14.41
C GLU A 98 6.74 -5.84 13.05
N CYS A 99 5.45 -6.16 12.93
CA CYS A 99 4.91 -6.90 11.77
C CYS A 99 3.66 -6.25 11.15
N TRP A 100 3.20 -5.12 11.70
CA TRP A 100 1.90 -4.56 11.32
C TRP A 100 1.84 -3.02 11.41
N GLY A 101 0.79 -2.44 10.86
CA GLY A 101 0.65 -0.98 10.76
C GLY A 101 1.60 -0.34 9.75
N GLY A 102 1.79 0.98 9.83
CA GLY A 102 2.49 1.72 8.77
C GLY A 102 1.77 1.56 7.42
N ALA A 103 2.52 1.28 6.35
CA ALA A 103 1.96 1.12 5.01
C ALA A 103 1.46 -0.32 4.71
N THR A 104 1.74 -1.30 5.57
CA THR A 104 1.45 -2.72 5.27
C THR A 104 -0.04 -2.98 5.10
N PHE A 105 -0.89 -2.26 5.84
CA PHE A 105 -2.35 -2.43 5.81
C PHE A 105 -2.95 -2.12 4.42
N ASP A 106 -2.67 -0.92 3.88
CA ASP A 106 -3.10 -0.51 2.54
C ASP A 106 -2.43 -1.37 1.46
N VAL A 107 -1.11 -1.58 1.55
CA VAL A 107 -0.35 -2.30 0.52
C VAL A 107 -0.78 -3.76 0.39
N ALA A 108 -1.10 -4.42 1.51
CA ALA A 108 -1.63 -5.79 1.51
C ALA A 108 -2.88 -5.89 0.63
N MET A 109 -3.89 -5.07 0.89
CA MET A 109 -5.14 -5.10 0.11
C MET A 109 -4.96 -4.56 -1.31
N ARG A 110 -4.29 -3.41 -1.46
CA ARG A 110 -4.21 -2.67 -2.72
C ARG A 110 -3.37 -3.39 -3.76
N PHE A 111 -2.19 -3.86 -3.37
CA PHE A 111 -1.17 -4.32 -4.32
C PHE A 111 -0.92 -5.82 -4.22
N LEU A 112 -0.90 -6.36 -2.99
CA LEU A 112 -0.64 -7.78 -2.78
C LEU A 112 -1.91 -8.64 -2.88
N LYS A 113 -3.08 -7.99 -2.79
CA LYS A 113 -4.40 -8.64 -2.82
C LYS A 113 -4.54 -9.69 -1.71
N GLU A 114 -4.05 -9.36 -0.52
CA GLU A 114 -4.08 -10.18 0.69
C GLU A 114 -4.78 -9.41 1.81
N ASP A 115 -5.47 -10.13 2.71
CA ASP A 115 -6.05 -9.49 3.89
C ASP A 115 -4.95 -9.23 4.95
N PRO A 116 -4.71 -7.96 5.36
CA PRO A 116 -3.80 -7.69 6.46
C PRO A 116 -4.23 -8.34 7.77
N TRP A 117 -5.53 -8.51 8.04
CA TRP A 117 -6.05 -9.11 9.27
C TRP A 117 -5.73 -10.60 9.35
N ASP A 118 -5.90 -11.33 8.25
CA ASP A 118 -5.49 -12.74 8.16
C ASP A 118 -3.99 -12.89 8.35
N ARG A 119 -3.18 -11.96 7.81
CA ARG A 119 -1.74 -11.91 8.05
C ARG A 119 -1.45 -11.79 9.56
N LEU A 120 -2.12 -10.88 10.26
CA LEU A 120 -1.93 -10.68 11.70
C LEU A 120 -2.36 -11.92 12.50
N ALA A 121 -3.58 -12.42 12.28
CA ALA A 121 -4.13 -13.57 12.99
C ALA A 121 -3.25 -14.81 12.78
N THR A 122 -2.84 -15.09 11.54
CA THR A 122 -1.99 -16.24 11.24
C THR A 122 -0.58 -16.08 11.81
N LEU A 123 0.02 -14.87 11.76
CA LEU A 123 1.30 -14.61 12.43
C LEU A 123 1.18 -14.80 13.94
N ARG A 124 0.07 -14.35 14.54
CA ARG A 124 -0.20 -14.48 15.97
C ARG A 124 -0.23 -15.94 16.40
N GLU A 125 -0.88 -16.80 15.63
CA GLU A 125 -0.91 -18.24 15.84
C GLU A 125 0.47 -18.89 15.70
N ARG A 126 1.23 -18.49 14.67
CA ARG A 126 2.57 -19.06 14.37
C ARG A 126 3.64 -18.61 15.33
N VAL A 127 3.50 -17.42 15.91
CA VAL A 127 4.46 -16.82 16.85
C VAL A 127 3.75 -16.46 18.16
N PRO A 128 3.27 -17.40 18.97
CA PRO A 128 2.39 -17.08 20.11
C PRO A 128 3.13 -16.52 21.34
N ASN A 129 4.47 -16.52 21.33
CA ASN A 129 5.32 -16.24 22.49
C ASN A 129 6.12 -14.92 22.41
N ILE A 130 6.13 -14.21 21.28
CA ILE A 130 6.78 -12.90 21.10
C ILE A 130 5.68 -11.83 20.90
N PRO A 131 5.75 -10.65 21.55
CA PRO A 131 4.79 -9.57 21.33
C PRO A 131 4.77 -9.17 19.86
N LEU A 132 3.57 -8.99 19.30
CA LEU A 132 3.44 -8.39 17.97
C LEU A 132 3.27 -6.88 18.14
N GLN A 133 4.14 -6.13 17.48
CA GLN A 133 4.17 -4.67 17.52
C GLN A 133 3.64 -4.09 16.21
N MET A 134 2.88 -3.00 16.33
CA MET A 134 2.46 -2.20 15.18
C MET A 134 2.85 -0.73 15.31
N LEU A 135 2.98 -0.06 14.16
CA LEU A 135 3.07 1.40 14.08
C LEU A 135 1.68 2.00 13.81
N LEU A 136 1.20 2.85 14.71
CA LEU A 136 -0.12 3.48 14.64
C LEU A 136 0.03 5.01 14.57
N ARG A 137 -0.62 5.65 13.58
CA ARG A 137 -0.74 7.10 13.53
C ARG A 137 -1.88 7.56 14.43
N ALA A 138 -1.65 8.66 15.15
CA ALA A 138 -2.58 9.26 16.10
C ALA A 138 -4.04 9.37 15.61
N SER A 139 -4.38 10.35 14.78
CA SER A 139 -5.75 10.64 14.33
C SER A 139 -6.22 9.83 13.12
N ASN A 140 -5.29 9.11 12.49
CA ASN A 140 -5.54 8.45 11.21
C ASN A 140 -5.42 6.92 11.31
N ALA A 141 -5.04 6.37 12.47
CA ALA A 141 -4.71 4.95 12.65
C ALA A 141 -3.74 4.42 11.57
N VAL A 142 -4.26 3.72 10.57
CA VAL A 142 -3.50 3.23 9.40
C VAL A 142 -3.92 3.87 8.08
N GLY A 143 -4.90 4.77 8.09
CA GLY A 143 -5.48 5.47 6.94
C GLY A 143 -4.74 6.73 6.48
N TYR A 144 -5.27 7.41 5.45
CA TYR A 144 -4.68 8.65 4.90
C TYR A 144 -5.49 9.92 5.21
N LYS A 145 -6.69 9.80 5.80
CA LYS A 145 -7.55 10.92 6.19
C LYS A 145 -7.70 10.97 7.70
N ASN A 146 -8.16 12.08 8.25
CA ASN A 146 -8.56 12.12 9.65
C ASN A 146 -9.86 11.36 9.83
N TYR A 147 -9.98 10.66 10.95
CA TYR A 147 -11.19 9.93 11.30
C TYR A 147 -11.77 10.46 12.62
N PRO A 148 -13.09 10.39 12.81
CA PRO A 148 -13.71 10.62 14.10
C PRO A 148 -13.18 9.64 15.15
N ASP A 149 -13.25 10.05 16.42
CA ASP A 149 -12.64 9.31 17.52
C ASP A 149 -13.16 7.88 17.66
N ASN A 150 -14.44 7.67 17.41
CA ASN A 150 -15.05 6.35 17.52
C ASN A 150 -14.52 5.37 16.48
N VAL A 151 -14.10 5.84 15.30
CA VAL A 151 -13.48 5.02 14.26
C VAL A 151 -12.06 4.62 14.67
N VAL A 152 -11.28 5.55 15.21
CA VAL A 152 -9.91 5.26 15.71
C VAL A 152 -9.97 4.26 16.87
N ARG A 153 -10.88 4.49 17.83
CA ARG A 153 -11.11 3.59 18.97
C ARG A 153 -11.53 2.19 18.51
N PHE A 154 -12.47 2.11 17.56
CA PHE A 154 -12.90 0.84 16.97
C PHE A 154 -11.74 0.10 16.31
N PHE A 155 -10.93 0.78 15.49
CA PHE A 155 -9.78 0.16 14.85
C PHE A 155 -8.75 -0.39 15.86
N VAL A 156 -8.44 0.38 16.91
CA VAL A 156 -7.52 -0.06 17.97
C VAL A 156 -8.06 -1.29 18.70
N ALA A 157 -9.36 -1.31 19.02
CA ALA A 157 -10.00 -2.46 19.65
C ALA A 157 -9.86 -3.73 18.79
N GLN A 158 -10.17 -3.64 17.48
CA GLN A 158 -10.04 -4.77 16.57
C GLN A 158 -8.58 -5.23 16.41
N ALA A 159 -7.62 -4.30 16.34
CA ALA A 159 -6.20 -4.62 16.27
C ALA A 159 -5.69 -5.34 17.52
N ALA A 160 -6.14 -4.91 18.71
CA ALA A 160 -5.78 -5.55 19.97
C ALA A 160 -6.37 -6.96 20.08
N GLU A 161 -7.64 -7.12 19.69
CA GLU A 161 -8.33 -8.42 19.67
C GLU A 161 -7.68 -9.41 18.69
N ALA A 162 -7.32 -8.94 17.49
CA ALA A 162 -6.65 -9.75 16.47
C ALA A 162 -5.21 -10.18 16.87
N GLY A 163 -4.60 -9.51 17.86
CA GLY A 163 -3.40 -10.01 18.52
C GLY A 163 -2.19 -9.08 18.52
N VAL A 164 -2.36 -7.79 18.19
CA VAL A 164 -1.34 -6.76 18.47
C VAL A 164 -1.20 -6.60 19.98
N ASP A 165 0.03 -6.70 20.49
CA ASP A 165 0.31 -6.52 21.92
C ASP A 165 0.94 -5.16 22.23
N ILE A 166 1.71 -4.59 21.29
CA ILE A 166 2.39 -3.29 21.44
C ILE A 166 1.96 -2.34 20.32
N PHE A 167 1.47 -1.17 20.71
CA PHE A 167 1.12 -0.10 19.78
C PHE A 167 2.12 1.04 19.94
N ARG A 168 2.95 1.25 18.92
CA ARG A 168 3.78 2.45 18.81
C ARG A 168 2.94 3.57 18.20
N VAL A 169 2.42 4.45 19.04
CA VAL A 169 1.59 5.59 18.65
C VAL A 169 2.46 6.81 18.40
N PHE A 170 2.31 7.46 17.25
CA PHE A 170 3.00 8.71 16.94
C PHE A 170 2.08 9.72 16.24
N ASP A 171 2.43 10.99 16.33
CA ASP A 171 1.84 12.08 15.56
C ASP A 171 2.88 12.69 14.60
N SER A 172 2.44 13.08 13.40
CA SER A 172 3.36 13.57 12.37
C SER A 172 3.99 14.94 12.67
N LEU A 173 3.48 15.63 13.68
CA LEU A 173 3.95 16.93 14.15
C LEU A 173 4.31 16.90 15.66
N ASN A 174 4.44 15.72 16.27
CA ASN A 174 4.62 15.51 17.72
C ASN A 174 3.55 16.22 18.57
N TRP A 175 2.34 16.35 18.05
CA TRP A 175 1.25 16.99 18.79
C TRP A 175 0.57 15.98 19.73
N VAL A 176 0.96 16.03 21.00
CA VAL A 176 0.50 15.10 22.05
C VAL A 176 -1.02 15.04 22.15
N GLU A 177 -1.72 16.17 22.02
CA GLU A 177 -3.18 16.20 22.08
C GLU A 177 -3.82 15.36 20.96
N ASN A 178 -3.22 15.34 19.76
CA ASN A 178 -3.69 14.52 18.66
C ASN A 178 -3.54 13.02 18.95
N MET A 179 -2.53 12.64 19.74
CA MET A 179 -2.22 11.26 20.09
C MET A 179 -3.18 10.68 21.14
N ARG A 180 -3.85 11.53 21.94
CA ARG A 180 -4.66 11.12 23.09
C ARG A 180 -5.68 10.04 22.76
N VAL A 181 -6.46 10.22 21.70
CA VAL A 181 -7.53 9.27 21.33
C VAL A 181 -6.99 7.87 21.10
N ALA A 182 -5.90 7.74 20.35
CA ALA A 182 -5.27 6.45 20.07
C ALA A 182 -4.57 5.88 21.30
N MET A 183 -3.86 6.70 22.07
CA MET A 183 -3.19 6.27 23.31
C MET A 183 -4.21 5.75 24.33
N ASP A 184 -5.26 6.52 24.60
CA ASP A 184 -6.31 6.15 25.55
C ASP A 184 -7.00 4.85 25.11
N ALA A 185 -7.29 4.68 23.81
CA ALA A 185 -7.87 3.44 23.27
C ALA A 185 -6.97 2.21 23.47
N VAL A 186 -5.66 2.35 23.29
CA VAL A 186 -4.68 1.27 23.50
C VAL A 186 -4.60 0.88 24.97
N ILE A 187 -4.58 1.88 25.86
CA ILE A 187 -4.53 1.66 27.31
C ILE A 187 -5.82 0.97 27.77
N GLU A 188 -6.97 1.45 27.31
CA GLU A 188 -8.28 0.86 27.61
C GLU A 188 -8.40 -0.60 27.11
N SER A 189 -7.74 -0.96 26.00
CA SER A 189 -7.73 -2.34 25.49
C SER A 189 -6.80 -3.27 26.28
N GLY A 190 -6.01 -2.75 27.24
CA GLY A 190 -5.03 -3.51 28.02
C GLY A 190 -3.76 -3.89 27.23
N ALA A 191 -3.53 -3.27 26.07
CA ALA A 191 -2.31 -3.44 25.29
C ALA A 191 -1.23 -2.45 25.77
N LEU A 192 0.02 -2.69 25.37
CA LEU A 192 1.14 -1.82 25.74
C LEU A 192 1.21 -0.62 24.76
N CYS A 193 0.85 0.55 25.27
CA CYS A 193 1.04 1.83 24.60
C CYS A 193 2.50 2.30 24.67
N GLU A 194 3.20 2.30 23.55
CA GLU A 194 4.45 3.01 23.34
C GLU A 194 4.16 4.35 22.63
N ALA A 195 4.28 5.47 23.34
CA ALA A 195 4.09 6.78 22.72
C ALA A 195 5.41 7.33 22.21
N ALA A 196 5.48 7.69 20.93
CA ALA A 196 6.73 8.00 20.26
C ALA A 196 6.89 9.50 19.94
N ILE A 197 8.08 10.02 20.22
CA ILE A 197 8.55 11.32 19.76
C ILE A 197 9.26 11.14 18.42
N CYS A 198 8.80 11.81 17.36
CA CYS A 198 9.52 11.87 16.11
C CYS A 198 10.74 12.81 16.24
N TYR A 199 11.94 12.30 15.98
CA TYR A 199 13.17 13.06 16.03
C TYR A 199 13.43 13.80 14.71
N THR A 200 13.78 15.08 14.79
CA THR A 200 14.15 15.90 13.63
C THR A 200 15.21 16.94 14.01
N GLY A 201 15.86 17.54 13.02
CA GLY A 201 16.93 18.49 13.27
C GLY A 201 18.20 17.86 13.83
N ASP A 202 18.95 18.66 14.59
CA ASP A 202 20.18 18.25 15.25
C ASP A 202 20.33 18.99 16.57
N ILE A 203 20.14 18.28 17.70
CA ILE A 203 20.28 18.86 19.05
C ILE A 203 21.71 19.34 19.36
N LEU A 204 22.68 19.01 18.51
CA LEU A 204 24.07 19.48 18.63
C LEU A 204 24.32 20.76 17.85
N ASP A 205 23.41 21.19 16.97
CA ASP A 205 23.54 22.41 16.20
C ASP A 205 22.86 23.60 16.92
N PRO A 206 23.63 24.53 17.50
CA PRO A 206 23.07 25.69 18.18
C PRO A 206 22.34 26.65 17.23
N ALA A 207 22.55 26.56 15.91
CA ALA A 207 21.82 27.36 14.93
C ALA A 207 20.39 26.87 14.69
N ARG A 208 20.05 25.63 15.09
CA ARG A 208 18.71 25.03 14.96
C ARG A 208 18.05 24.80 16.31
N SER A 209 17.84 25.87 17.06
CA SER A 209 17.31 25.79 18.44
C SER A 209 15.81 25.45 18.56
N LYS A 210 15.08 25.30 17.45
CA LYS A 210 13.63 24.98 17.49
C LYS A 210 13.37 23.60 18.12
N TYR A 211 14.21 22.62 17.78
CA TYR A 211 14.12 21.23 18.22
C TYR A 211 15.33 20.89 19.10
N ASP A 212 15.52 21.65 20.17
CA ASP A 212 16.61 21.44 21.11
C ASP A 212 16.33 20.30 22.11
N LEU A 213 17.27 20.06 23.02
CA LEU A 213 17.12 19.01 24.03
C LEU A 213 15.92 19.25 24.98
N ALA A 214 15.61 20.52 25.28
CA ALA A 214 14.51 20.87 26.18
C ALA A 214 13.15 20.55 25.55
N TYR A 215 13.00 20.78 24.24
CA TYR A 215 11.83 20.36 23.47
C TYR A 215 11.57 18.85 23.62
N TYR A 216 12.58 18.02 23.42
CA TYR A 216 12.42 16.55 23.51
C TYR A 216 12.11 16.08 24.93
N VAL A 217 12.76 16.65 25.95
CA VAL A 217 12.47 16.34 27.37
C VAL A 217 11.06 16.74 27.76
N GLY A 218 10.58 17.90 27.29
CA GLY A 218 9.21 18.36 27.52
C GLY A 218 8.19 17.37 26.97
N LEU A 219 8.35 16.97 25.70
CA LEU A 219 7.49 15.95 25.08
C LEU A 219 7.52 14.62 25.82
N GLY A 220 8.69 14.17 26.29
CA GLY A 220 8.81 12.94 27.07
C GLY A 220 7.94 12.97 28.32
N ARG A 221 7.96 14.07 29.07
CA ARG A 221 7.12 14.28 30.27
C ARG A 221 5.64 14.35 29.93
N ASP A 222 5.28 15.04 28.84
CA ASP A 222 3.88 15.16 28.41
C ASP A 222 3.30 13.80 28.01
N LEU A 223 4.08 12.97 27.32
CA LEU A 223 3.67 11.62 26.91
C LEU A 223 3.58 10.64 28.10
N GLU A 224 4.51 10.73 29.06
CA GLU A 224 4.41 9.98 30.32
C GLU A 224 3.16 10.40 31.11
N ALA A 225 2.90 11.70 31.23
CA ALA A 225 1.69 12.21 31.88
C ALA A 225 0.41 11.81 31.14
N ALA A 226 0.49 11.57 29.82
CA ALA A 226 -0.61 11.04 29.02
C ALA A 226 -0.82 9.52 29.19
N GLY A 227 0.00 8.83 29.99
CA GLY A 227 -0.19 7.41 30.32
C GLY A 227 0.60 6.45 29.44
N ALA A 228 1.59 6.92 28.67
CA ALA A 228 2.47 6.03 27.92
C ALA A 228 3.17 5.03 28.85
N HIS A 229 3.22 3.75 28.46
CA HIS A 229 3.97 2.72 29.19
C HIS A 229 5.45 2.72 28.80
N VAL A 230 5.74 3.08 27.54
CA VAL A 230 7.09 3.14 26.97
C VAL A 230 7.19 4.43 26.15
N LEU A 231 8.33 5.11 26.25
CA LEU A 231 8.65 6.27 25.42
C LEU A 231 9.42 5.83 24.17
N GLY A 232 8.82 5.98 23.00
CA GLY A 232 9.51 5.76 21.72
C GLY A 232 10.32 7.01 21.32
N ILE A 233 11.54 6.82 20.84
CA ILE A 233 12.26 7.83 20.05
C ILE A 233 12.25 7.33 18.61
N LYS A 234 11.44 7.96 17.76
CA LYS A 234 11.29 7.61 16.34
C LYS A 234 12.14 8.54 15.47
N ASP A 235 13.37 8.14 15.19
CA ASP A 235 14.23 8.79 14.20
C ASP A 235 13.98 8.23 12.79
N MET A 236 12.85 8.63 12.19
CA MET A 236 12.33 8.10 10.92
C MET A 236 13.23 8.34 9.69
N ALA A 237 14.22 9.23 9.79
CA ALA A 237 15.14 9.56 8.70
C ALA A 237 16.59 9.12 8.95
N GLY A 238 16.96 8.77 10.20
CA GLY A 238 18.34 8.41 10.53
C GLY A 238 19.22 9.63 10.80
N LEU A 239 18.65 10.64 11.46
CA LEU A 239 19.28 11.94 11.76
C LEU A 239 20.00 11.96 13.11
N CYS A 240 19.59 11.11 14.05
CA CYS A 240 20.08 11.14 15.42
C CYS A 240 21.50 10.57 15.47
N LYS A 241 22.49 11.44 15.30
CA LYS A 241 23.93 11.12 15.32
C LYS A 241 24.34 10.47 16.65
N PRO A 242 25.45 9.72 16.72
CA PRO A 242 25.80 8.98 17.93
C PRO A 242 25.92 9.83 19.21
N GLU A 243 26.53 11.01 19.12
CA GLU A 243 26.61 11.92 20.25
C GLU A 243 25.26 12.56 20.60
N ALA A 244 24.40 12.80 19.61
CA ALA A 244 23.04 13.28 19.84
C ALA A 244 22.21 12.20 20.56
N ALA A 245 22.27 10.96 20.10
CA ALA A 245 21.61 9.82 20.74
C ALA A 245 22.04 9.66 22.21
N ARG A 246 23.35 9.75 22.48
CA ARG A 246 23.88 9.67 23.85
C ARG A 246 23.31 10.76 24.76
N ARG A 247 23.26 12.02 24.30
CA ARG A 247 22.75 13.15 25.10
C ARG A 247 21.24 13.08 25.28
N LEU A 248 20.52 12.77 24.21
CA LEU A 248 19.07 12.67 24.20
C LEU A 248 18.59 11.57 25.16
N VAL A 249 19.12 10.36 25.02
CA VAL A 249 18.74 9.22 25.85
C VAL A 249 19.07 9.48 27.32
N ARG A 250 20.25 10.02 27.63
CA ARG A 250 20.63 10.35 29.01
C ARG A 250 19.65 11.35 29.62
N ALA A 251 19.39 12.46 28.93
CA ALA A 251 18.48 13.49 29.44
C ALA A 251 17.05 12.97 29.62
N LEU A 252 16.53 12.22 28.65
CA LEU A 252 15.21 11.60 28.79
C LEU A 252 15.18 10.60 29.96
N ARG A 253 16.19 9.73 30.08
CA ARG A 253 16.25 8.72 31.15
C ARG A 253 16.28 9.35 32.54
N GLU A 254 16.91 10.52 32.69
CA GLU A 254 16.95 11.28 33.94
C GLU A 254 15.61 11.95 34.28
N GLU A 255 14.75 12.19 33.28
CA GLU A 255 13.58 13.05 33.39
C GLU A 255 12.23 12.32 33.28
N VAL A 256 12.21 11.11 32.70
CA VAL A 256 11.02 10.24 32.64
C VAL A 256 11.26 8.91 33.35
N GLY A 257 10.22 8.40 34.01
CA GLY A 257 10.25 7.14 34.76
C GLY A 257 10.02 5.88 33.93
N ILE A 258 9.44 6.02 32.73
CA ILE A 258 9.16 4.93 31.79
C ILE A 258 10.38 4.53 30.94
N PRO A 259 10.46 3.27 30.46
CA PRO A 259 11.53 2.81 29.57
C PRO A 259 11.50 3.54 28.22
N ILE A 260 12.67 3.59 27.57
CA ILE A 260 12.91 4.27 26.30
C ILE A 260 13.23 3.23 25.21
N HIS A 261 12.53 3.32 24.08
CA HIS A 261 12.71 2.47 22.91
C HIS A 261 13.22 3.30 21.73
N PHE A 262 14.45 3.04 21.27
CA PHE A 262 15.10 3.83 20.22
C PHE A 262 14.96 3.18 18.84
N HIS A 263 14.26 3.88 17.96
CA HIS A 263 14.07 3.52 16.56
C HIS A 263 14.83 4.50 15.67
N THR A 264 15.60 3.99 14.72
CA THR A 264 16.33 4.81 13.74
C THR A 264 16.45 4.08 12.40
N HIS A 265 16.82 4.81 11.35
CA HIS A 265 17.12 4.28 10.02
C HIS A 265 18.60 4.44 9.71
N ASP A 266 19.19 3.48 9.01
CA ASP A 266 20.61 3.49 8.64
C ASP A 266 20.87 4.21 7.31
N THR A 267 20.01 5.18 6.95
CA THR A 267 20.10 5.94 5.70
C THR A 267 21.47 6.58 5.54
N SER A 268 22.06 7.06 6.64
CA SER A 268 23.38 7.68 6.67
C SER A 268 24.54 6.66 6.65
N GLY A 269 24.27 5.38 6.92
CA GLY A 269 25.26 4.33 7.14
C GLY A 269 25.97 4.39 8.50
N ALA A 270 25.46 5.19 9.45
CA ALA A 270 26.06 5.38 10.77
C ALA A 270 25.12 5.03 11.93
N ALA A 271 23.90 4.56 11.67
CA ALA A 271 22.87 4.44 12.70
C ALA A 271 23.14 3.32 13.71
N ALA A 272 23.87 2.27 13.31
CA ALA A 272 24.35 1.26 14.25
C ALA A 272 25.22 1.88 15.36
N ALA A 273 26.06 2.87 15.03
CA ALA A 273 26.83 3.60 16.03
C ALA A 273 25.94 4.45 16.96
N SER A 274 24.83 4.98 16.44
CA SER A 274 23.83 5.69 17.25
C SER A 274 23.11 4.76 18.22
N VAL A 275 22.75 3.55 17.78
CA VAL A 275 22.16 2.52 18.67
C VAL A 275 23.14 2.14 19.78
N LEU A 276 24.42 1.92 19.47
CA LEU A 276 25.43 1.59 20.47
C LEU A 276 25.64 2.74 21.47
N ALA A 277 25.67 4.00 20.99
CA ALA A 277 25.77 5.17 21.86
C ALA A 277 24.53 5.36 22.76
N ALA A 278 23.33 5.03 22.24
CA ALA A 278 22.10 5.00 23.02
C ALA A 278 22.13 3.88 24.09
N ALA A 279 22.65 2.69 23.75
CA ALA A 279 22.84 1.58 24.68
C ALA A 279 23.80 1.93 25.84
N GLU A 280 24.92 2.58 25.52
CA GLU A 280 25.86 3.13 26.52
C GLU A 280 25.19 4.18 27.43
N ALA A 281 24.27 4.99 26.88
CA ALA A 281 23.52 5.99 27.63
C ALA A 281 22.35 5.43 28.45
N GLY A 282 22.07 4.13 28.32
CA GLY A 282 21.02 3.47 29.10
C GLY A 282 19.68 3.36 28.38
N VAL A 283 19.60 3.39 27.05
CA VAL A 283 18.33 3.07 26.36
C VAL A 283 17.90 1.65 26.72
N ASP A 284 16.60 1.40 26.86
CA ASP A 284 16.09 0.08 27.31
C ASP A 284 15.93 -0.89 26.13
N ALA A 285 15.49 -0.38 24.98
CA ALA A 285 15.30 -1.17 23.76
C ALA A 285 15.73 -0.44 22.49
N ALA A 286 16.04 -1.19 21.43
CA ALA A 286 16.30 -0.65 20.10
C ALA A 286 15.69 -1.51 18.99
N ASP A 287 15.35 -0.85 17.88
CA ASP A 287 14.92 -1.51 16.65
C ASP A 287 16.13 -1.89 15.78
N GLY A 288 16.08 -3.09 15.19
CA GLY A 288 17.01 -3.55 14.16
C GLY A 288 16.27 -4.35 13.07
N ALA A 289 16.95 -4.61 11.95
CA ALA A 289 16.46 -5.55 10.93
C ALA A 289 17.49 -6.65 10.68
N ILE A 290 17.03 -7.86 10.36
CA ILE A 290 17.89 -8.99 9.98
C ILE A 290 18.77 -8.60 8.79
N ASP A 291 19.99 -9.11 8.77
CA ASP A 291 21.10 -8.58 7.97
C ASP A 291 20.74 -8.26 6.50
N PRO A 292 20.13 -9.16 5.71
CA PRO A 292 19.81 -8.88 4.30
C PRO A 292 18.62 -7.94 4.13
N MET A 293 17.88 -7.62 5.20
CA MET A 293 16.78 -6.66 5.23
C MET A 293 17.18 -5.37 5.97
N SER A 294 18.47 -5.16 6.25
CA SER A 294 18.99 -3.99 6.98
C SER A 294 19.79 -3.02 6.10
N GLY A 295 20.20 -1.90 6.69
CA GLY A 295 21.02 -0.89 6.04
C GLY A 295 20.24 -0.08 5.01
N LEU A 296 20.94 0.83 4.32
CA LEU A 296 20.30 1.74 3.36
C LEU A 296 19.17 2.51 4.05
N THR A 297 17.98 2.60 3.45
CA THR A 297 16.83 3.25 4.09
C THR A 297 16.17 2.40 5.19
N SER A 298 16.62 1.16 5.45
CA SER A 298 16.09 0.29 6.52
C SER A 298 16.72 0.60 7.88
N GLN A 299 16.35 -0.16 8.90
CA GLN A 299 16.99 -0.15 10.22
C GLN A 299 18.45 -0.59 10.15
N PRO A 300 19.28 -0.24 11.17
CA PRO A 300 20.63 -0.77 11.29
C PRO A 300 20.63 -2.30 11.43
N ASN A 301 21.74 -2.90 11.02
CA ASN A 301 21.92 -4.35 10.98
C ASN A 301 21.84 -4.97 12.39
N LEU A 302 20.81 -5.78 12.61
CA LEU A 302 20.53 -6.42 13.90
C LEU A 302 21.65 -7.36 14.31
N GLY A 303 22.13 -8.22 13.39
CA GLY A 303 23.22 -9.16 13.67
C GLY A 303 24.51 -8.45 14.12
N ALA A 304 24.83 -7.31 13.49
CA ALA A 304 25.98 -6.48 13.82
C ALA A 304 25.83 -5.81 15.20
N ILE A 305 24.64 -5.28 15.54
CA ILE A 305 24.36 -4.72 16.88
C ILE A 305 24.52 -5.82 17.95
N VAL A 306 23.89 -6.98 17.73
CA VAL A 306 23.96 -8.12 18.65
C VAL A 306 25.40 -8.57 18.89
N GLU A 307 26.19 -8.67 17.82
CA GLU A 307 27.58 -9.11 17.96
C GLU A 307 28.48 -8.05 18.59
N ALA A 308 28.27 -6.76 18.28
CA ALA A 308 29.03 -5.66 18.88
C ALA A 308 28.83 -5.57 20.41
N LEU A 309 27.65 -5.97 20.91
CA LEU A 309 27.33 -5.98 22.34
C LEU A 309 27.66 -7.31 23.04
N ARG A 310 28.05 -8.35 22.29
CA ARG A 310 28.31 -9.68 22.85
C ARG A 310 29.48 -9.65 23.84
N ASN A 311 29.30 -10.29 25.00
CA ASN A 311 30.26 -10.27 26.12
C ASN A 311 30.49 -8.88 26.74
N THR A 312 29.58 -7.93 26.52
CA THR A 312 29.56 -6.64 27.23
C THR A 312 28.46 -6.63 28.29
N GLU A 313 28.39 -5.57 29.10
CA GLU A 313 27.31 -5.38 30.08
C GLU A 313 25.92 -5.33 29.43
N ARG A 314 25.84 -4.86 28.18
CA ARG A 314 24.59 -4.68 27.43
C ARG A 314 24.31 -5.83 26.45
N ASP A 315 24.93 -7.00 26.63
CA ASP A 315 24.73 -8.17 25.75
C ASP A 315 23.23 -8.49 25.61
N THR A 316 22.74 -8.56 24.36
CA THR A 316 21.32 -8.82 24.07
C THR A 316 20.88 -10.22 24.46
N GLY A 317 21.81 -11.18 24.56
CA GLY A 317 21.53 -12.60 24.76
C GLY A 317 20.96 -13.31 23.53
N LEU A 318 20.82 -12.64 22.37
CA LEU A 318 20.30 -13.27 21.16
C LEU A 318 21.32 -14.25 20.54
N PRO A 319 20.86 -15.44 20.10
CA PRO A 319 21.74 -16.49 19.62
C PRO A 319 22.19 -16.21 18.17
N ARG A 320 23.50 -16.36 17.91
CA ARG A 320 24.11 -16.08 16.59
C ARG A 320 23.58 -16.99 15.47
N GLU A 321 23.49 -18.30 15.73
CA GLU A 321 23.13 -19.28 14.70
C GLU A 321 21.70 -19.11 14.18
N PRO A 322 20.66 -18.96 15.03
CA PRO A 322 19.31 -18.65 14.55
C PRO A 322 19.20 -17.34 13.77
N LEU A 323 19.96 -16.30 14.14
CA LEU A 323 20.02 -15.05 13.38
C LEU A 323 20.63 -15.27 11.98
N ALA A 324 21.71 -16.05 11.89
CA ALA A 324 22.32 -16.40 10.60
C ALA A 324 21.39 -17.24 9.72
N GLN A 325 20.60 -18.13 10.32
CA GLN A 325 19.59 -18.92 9.62
C GLN A 325 18.44 -18.05 9.07
N ALA A 326 17.95 -17.11 9.87
CA ALA A 326 16.98 -16.12 9.42
C ALA A 326 17.55 -15.23 8.30
N ALA A 327 18.83 -14.84 8.40
CA ALA A 327 19.52 -14.10 7.35
C ALA A 327 19.59 -14.89 6.04
N ALA A 328 20.03 -16.16 6.06
CA ALA A 328 20.10 -16.98 4.84
C ALA A 328 18.73 -17.12 4.13
N TYR A 329 17.65 -17.22 4.90
CA TYR A 329 16.28 -17.20 4.36
C TYR A 329 15.96 -15.87 3.68
N TRP A 330 16.15 -14.76 4.40
CA TRP A 330 15.84 -13.42 3.91
C TRP A 330 16.70 -13.00 2.72
N GLU A 331 17.95 -13.44 2.65
CA GLU A 331 18.84 -13.21 1.50
C GLU A 331 18.23 -13.79 0.22
N THR A 332 17.68 -14.99 0.28
CA THR A 332 17.02 -15.61 -0.88
C THR A 332 15.66 -14.95 -1.16
N VAL A 333 14.84 -14.75 -0.13
CA VAL A 333 13.50 -14.14 -0.29
C VAL A 333 13.58 -12.73 -0.88
N ARG A 334 14.55 -11.90 -0.47
CA ARG A 334 14.73 -10.54 -1.00
C ARG A 334 14.89 -10.54 -2.52
N THR A 335 15.50 -11.59 -3.10
CA THR A 335 15.63 -11.70 -4.58
C THR A 335 14.30 -11.80 -5.31
N TYR A 336 13.23 -12.27 -4.66
CA TYR A 336 11.89 -12.36 -5.26
C TYR A 336 11.28 -10.98 -5.51
N TYR A 337 11.78 -9.97 -4.80
CA TYR A 337 11.33 -8.58 -4.81
C TYR A 337 12.27 -7.66 -5.59
N ALA A 338 13.17 -8.20 -6.41
CA ALA A 338 14.18 -7.42 -7.15
C ALA A 338 13.58 -6.28 -8.01
N GLY A 339 12.34 -6.43 -8.48
CA GLY A 339 11.63 -5.36 -9.20
C GLY A 339 11.36 -4.11 -8.34
N PHE A 340 11.27 -4.27 -7.03
CA PHE A 340 10.90 -3.20 -6.10
C PHE A 340 12.10 -2.57 -5.37
N GLU A 341 13.32 -3.03 -5.64
CA GLU A 341 14.54 -2.55 -5.00
C GLU A 341 14.84 -1.09 -5.35
N SER A 342 15.30 -0.35 -4.34
CA SER A 342 15.90 0.97 -4.56
C SER A 342 17.22 0.83 -5.34
N PRO A 343 17.55 1.74 -6.27
CA PRO A 343 18.85 1.75 -6.94
C PRO A 343 20.01 2.13 -5.99
N MET A 344 19.72 2.48 -4.73
CA MET A 344 20.71 2.87 -3.74
C MET A 344 21.61 1.69 -3.36
N ARG A 345 22.92 1.88 -3.45
CA ARG A 345 23.93 0.83 -3.20
C ARG A 345 24.65 0.96 -1.85
N ALA A 346 24.52 2.11 -1.20
CA ALA A 346 25.14 2.43 0.09
C ALA A 346 24.33 3.53 0.78
N GLY A 347 24.57 3.74 2.08
CA GLY A 347 24.02 4.90 2.79
C GLY A 347 24.46 6.23 2.16
N ALA A 348 23.65 7.27 2.37
CA ALA A 348 23.84 8.61 1.85
C ALA A 348 23.78 9.63 3.00
N SER A 349 24.88 10.34 3.24
CA SER A 349 24.95 11.40 4.26
C SER A 349 24.13 12.64 3.91
N GLU A 350 23.69 12.77 2.65
CA GLU A 350 22.78 13.84 2.19
C GLU A 350 21.47 13.87 3.00
N VAL A 351 21.11 12.77 3.68
CA VAL A 351 19.96 12.70 4.59
C VAL A 351 20.02 13.72 5.73
N TYR A 352 21.21 14.11 6.19
CA TYR A 352 21.36 15.15 7.20
C TYR A 352 21.04 16.56 6.68
N GLU A 353 20.93 16.74 5.35
CA GLU A 353 20.53 18.00 4.73
C GLU A 353 19.03 18.00 4.42
N HIS A 354 18.54 16.98 3.71
CA HIS A 354 17.15 16.95 3.23
C HIS A 354 16.16 16.33 4.22
N GLU A 355 16.63 15.54 5.20
CA GLU A 355 15.82 14.97 6.27
C GLU A 355 14.60 14.16 5.78
N MET A 356 14.72 13.50 4.62
CA MET A 356 13.65 12.65 4.08
C MET A 356 13.64 11.33 4.84
N PRO A 357 12.49 10.88 5.36
CA PRO A 357 12.34 9.53 5.90
C PRO A 357 12.64 8.44 4.87
N GLY A 358 13.00 7.25 5.33
CA GLY A 358 13.36 6.13 4.45
C GLY A 358 12.29 5.83 3.39
N GLY A 359 11.04 5.61 3.80
CA GLY A 359 9.93 5.35 2.88
C GLY A 359 9.61 6.54 1.94
N GLN A 360 9.76 7.78 2.41
CA GLN A 360 9.56 8.97 1.58
C GLN A 360 10.62 9.07 0.49
N TYR A 361 11.88 8.75 0.79
CA TYR A 361 12.96 8.76 -0.18
C TYR A 361 12.66 7.79 -1.34
N THR A 362 12.30 6.55 -1.03
CA THR A 362 11.96 5.52 -2.04
C THR A 362 10.76 5.95 -2.89
N ASN A 363 9.69 6.44 -2.26
CA ASN A 363 8.47 6.87 -2.97
C ASN A 363 8.71 8.11 -3.85
N LEU A 364 9.38 9.14 -3.33
CA LEU A 364 9.63 10.38 -4.05
C LEU A 364 10.57 10.15 -5.25
N ARG A 365 11.50 9.20 -5.14
CA ARG A 365 12.36 8.79 -6.25
C ARG A 365 11.54 8.16 -7.38
N GLN A 366 10.60 7.27 -7.06
CA GLN A 366 9.70 6.66 -8.04
C GLN A 366 8.80 7.72 -8.71
N GLN A 367 8.27 8.68 -7.95
CA GLN A 367 7.52 9.81 -8.51
C GLN A 367 8.38 10.65 -9.46
N ALA A 368 9.62 10.97 -9.07
CA ALA A 368 10.57 11.69 -9.92
C ALA A 368 10.87 10.94 -11.22
N GLN A 369 10.95 9.60 -11.17
CA GLN A 369 11.09 8.76 -12.36
C GLN A 369 9.86 8.80 -13.26
N ALA A 370 8.65 8.65 -12.69
CA ALA A 370 7.40 8.71 -13.44
C ALA A 370 7.19 10.06 -14.14
N LEU A 371 7.67 11.15 -13.54
CA LEU A 371 7.61 12.51 -14.09
C LEU A 371 8.81 12.87 -15.01
N GLY A 372 9.75 11.94 -15.21
CA GLY A 372 10.92 12.16 -16.08
C GLY A 372 11.97 13.12 -15.51
N ILE A 373 11.91 13.45 -14.22
CA ILE A 373 12.86 14.34 -13.52
C ILE A 373 13.90 13.59 -12.68
N GLU A 374 14.01 12.26 -12.83
CA GLU A 374 14.93 11.43 -12.05
C GLU A 374 16.40 11.92 -12.15
N GLY A 375 16.81 12.39 -13.34
CA GLY A 375 18.13 12.96 -13.59
C GLY A 375 18.42 14.24 -12.81
N ARG A 376 17.38 14.92 -12.29
CA ARG A 376 17.45 16.13 -11.46
C ARG A 376 17.30 15.81 -9.96
N TRP A 377 17.61 14.59 -9.52
CA TRP A 377 17.40 14.17 -8.12
C TRP A 377 17.94 15.13 -7.07
N ARG A 378 19.16 15.62 -7.29
CA ARG A 378 19.83 16.50 -6.35
C ARG A 378 19.09 17.83 -6.20
N GLU A 379 18.44 18.29 -7.27
CA GLU A 379 17.58 19.47 -7.22
C GLU A 379 16.29 19.17 -6.42
N VAL A 380 15.69 17.99 -6.61
CA VAL A 380 14.53 17.55 -5.81
C VAL A 380 14.88 17.45 -4.32
N ALA A 381 16.03 16.86 -3.97
CA ALA A 381 16.47 16.75 -2.58
C ALA A 381 16.74 18.12 -1.93
N ARG A 382 17.33 19.06 -2.68
CA ARG A 382 17.53 20.44 -2.21
C ARG A 382 16.22 21.20 -2.07
N ALA A 383 15.34 21.11 -3.06
CA ALA A 383 14.01 21.72 -3.00
C ALA A 383 13.22 21.18 -1.79
N TYR A 384 13.35 19.89 -1.46
CA TYR A 384 12.75 19.31 -0.26
C TYR A 384 13.25 19.96 1.04
N ALA A 385 14.56 20.20 1.15
CA ALA A 385 15.15 20.92 2.28
C ALA A 385 14.68 22.38 2.34
N GLU A 386 14.60 23.06 1.19
CA GLU A 386 14.10 24.44 1.08
C GLU A 386 12.63 24.54 1.48
N VAL A 387 11.79 23.62 0.99
CA VAL A 387 10.38 23.53 1.39
C VAL A 387 10.24 23.34 2.88
N ASN A 388 11.04 22.48 3.51
CA ASN A 388 11.01 22.32 4.96
C ASN A 388 11.22 23.67 5.69
N GLN A 389 12.17 24.48 5.22
CA GLN A 389 12.41 25.81 5.79
C GLN A 389 11.24 26.77 5.51
N MET A 390 10.67 26.76 4.30
CA MET A 390 9.49 27.57 3.96
C MET A 390 8.28 27.24 4.83
N LEU A 391 8.10 25.97 5.21
CA LEU A 391 7.03 25.53 6.10
C LEU A 391 7.33 25.78 7.59
N GLY A 392 8.48 26.39 7.92
CA GLY A 392 8.84 26.78 9.28
C GLY A 392 9.66 25.75 10.04
N ASP A 393 10.42 24.90 9.35
CA ASP A 393 11.20 23.77 9.87
C ASP A 393 10.31 22.77 10.61
N ILE A 394 9.76 21.78 9.91
CA ILE A 394 8.74 20.87 10.44
C ILE A 394 9.27 19.45 10.64
N ILE A 395 8.57 18.69 11.47
CA ILE A 395 8.73 17.25 11.55
C ILE A 395 8.18 16.63 10.26
N LYS A 396 8.99 15.79 9.61
CA LYS A 396 8.68 15.21 8.31
C LYS A 396 8.53 13.71 8.44
N VAL A 397 7.31 13.26 8.57
CA VAL A 397 6.92 11.84 8.57
C VAL A 397 5.52 11.75 7.98
N THR A 398 5.10 10.61 7.44
CA THR A 398 3.78 10.52 6.80
C THR A 398 2.67 11.01 7.75
N PRO A 399 1.79 11.95 7.33
CA PRO A 399 1.67 12.52 5.97
C PRO A 399 2.43 13.82 5.68
N THR A 400 3.06 14.51 6.65
CA THR A 400 3.78 15.78 6.41
C THR A 400 4.95 15.64 5.44
N SER A 401 5.67 14.50 5.48
CA SER A 401 6.76 14.24 4.55
C SER A 401 6.33 14.20 3.08
N LYS A 402 5.07 13.79 2.81
CA LYS A 402 4.45 13.80 1.48
C LYS A 402 4.19 15.24 1.05
N ALA A 403 3.59 16.07 1.91
CA ALA A 403 3.31 17.47 1.59
C ALA A 403 4.59 18.22 1.17
N VAL A 404 5.69 18.04 1.92
CA VAL A 404 7.01 18.58 1.56
C VAL A 404 7.49 18.07 0.20
N GLY A 405 7.29 16.78 -0.08
CA GLY A 405 7.67 16.13 -1.34
C GLY A 405 6.89 16.65 -2.55
N ASP A 406 5.57 16.78 -2.41
CA ASP A 406 4.68 17.25 -3.49
C ASP A 406 5.06 18.68 -3.91
N LEU A 407 5.34 19.57 -2.94
CA LEU A 407 5.78 20.93 -3.24
C LEU A 407 7.20 20.97 -3.82
N ALA A 408 8.12 20.13 -3.35
CA ALA A 408 9.46 20.04 -3.91
C ALA A 408 9.44 19.60 -5.38
N VAL A 409 8.60 18.60 -5.71
CA VAL A 409 8.40 18.15 -7.09
C VAL A 409 7.77 19.26 -7.92
N LEU A 410 6.75 19.96 -7.41
CA LEU A 410 6.16 21.12 -8.10
C LEU A 410 7.22 22.19 -8.41
N MET A 411 8.07 22.52 -7.44
CA MET A 411 9.13 23.51 -7.61
C MET A 411 10.11 23.11 -8.71
N VAL A 412 10.61 21.86 -8.69
CA VAL A 412 11.58 21.40 -9.70
C VAL A 412 10.96 21.27 -11.08
N THR A 413 9.72 20.77 -11.18
CA THR A 413 9.02 20.61 -12.48
C THR A 413 8.68 21.94 -13.15
N ASN A 414 8.51 23.01 -12.36
CA ASN A 414 8.15 24.35 -12.86
C ASN A 414 9.29 25.36 -12.74
N ASP A 415 10.50 24.90 -12.43
CA ASP A 415 11.70 25.73 -12.23
C ASP A 415 11.46 26.93 -11.29
N LEU A 416 10.74 26.68 -10.19
CA LEU A 416 10.42 27.68 -9.16
C LEU A 416 11.50 27.68 -8.07
N SER A 417 11.94 28.87 -7.68
CA SER A 417 12.73 29.08 -6.47
C SER A 417 11.85 29.21 -5.22
N ALA A 418 12.45 29.10 -4.03
CA ALA A 418 11.73 29.39 -2.78
C ALA A 418 11.16 30.82 -2.75
N ASP A 419 11.91 31.80 -3.27
CA ASP A 419 11.46 33.19 -3.36
C ASP A 419 10.21 33.33 -4.25
N ASP A 420 10.14 32.58 -5.35
CA ASP A 420 8.95 32.54 -6.22
C ASP A 420 7.72 31.99 -5.50
N VAL A 421 7.91 30.98 -4.65
CA VAL A 421 6.83 30.38 -3.86
C VAL A 421 6.38 31.34 -2.75
N LEU A 422 7.29 32.10 -2.16
CA LEU A 422 7.01 33.03 -1.07
C LEU A 422 6.47 34.40 -1.54
N ASP A 423 6.73 34.80 -2.79
CA ASP A 423 6.28 36.08 -3.35
C ASP A 423 4.74 36.19 -3.33
N PRO A 424 4.13 37.12 -2.59
CA PRO A 424 2.68 37.25 -2.50
C PRO A 424 2.00 37.58 -3.84
N GLU A 425 2.73 38.18 -4.79
CA GLU A 425 2.19 38.57 -6.10
C GLU A 425 2.24 37.44 -7.13
N ARG A 426 3.02 36.37 -6.87
CA ARG A 426 3.15 35.23 -7.76
C ARG A 426 2.12 34.15 -7.44
N GLU A 427 1.22 33.88 -8.38
CA GLU A 427 0.25 32.79 -8.26
C GLU A 427 0.95 31.42 -8.35
N ILE A 428 0.62 30.53 -7.41
CA ILE A 428 1.12 29.16 -7.34
C ILE A 428 -0.07 28.21 -7.19
N ALA A 429 -0.13 27.19 -8.03
CA ALA A 429 -1.08 26.09 -7.89
C ALA A 429 -0.54 25.09 -6.86
N PHE A 430 -0.74 25.39 -5.58
CA PHE A 430 -0.25 24.53 -4.50
C PHE A 430 -0.87 23.13 -4.57
N PRO A 431 -0.09 22.06 -4.31
CA PRO A 431 -0.63 20.72 -4.18
C PRO A 431 -1.67 20.65 -3.05
N GLU A 432 -2.67 19.78 -3.20
CA GLU A 432 -3.73 19.58 -2.20
C GLU A 432 -3.15 19.28 -0.80
N SER A 433 -2.09 18.48 -0.73
CA SER A 433 -1.40 18.14 0.53
C SER A 433 -0.81 19.35 1.27
N ILE A 434 -0.40 20.41 0.54
CA ILE A 434 0.05 21.67 1.15
C ILE A 434 -1.14 22.50 1.62
N VAL A 435 -2.25 22.48 0.88
CA VAL A 435 -3.49 23.16 1.28
C VAL A 435 -4.03 22.52 2.57
N GLU A 436 -4.13 21.19 2.62
CA GLU A 436 -4.52 20.42 3.82
C GLU A 436 -3.61 20.71 5.01
N TYR A 437 -2.29 20.80 4.78
CA TYR A 437 -1.32 21.15 5.83
C TYR A 437 -1.62 22.52 6.44
N PHE A 438 -1.72 23.56 5.61
CA PHE A 438 -1.98 24.92 6.08
C PHE A 438 -3.40 25.13 6.60
N HIS A 439 -4.37 24.33 6.14
CA HIS A 439 -5.72 24.28 6.69
C HIS A 439 -5.74 23.69 8.10
N GLY A 440 -4.69 22.95 8.50
CA GLY A 440 -4.59 22.34 9.82
C GLY A 440 -5.11 20.90 9.88
N ASP A 441 -5.40 20.29 8.71
CA ASP A 441 -5.89 18.91 8.63
C ASP A 441 -4.83 17.91 9.09
N LEU A 442 -3.54 18.23 8.97
CA LEU A 442 -2.45 17.36 9.44
C LEU A 442 -2.10 17.61 10.92
N GLY A 443 -2.85 18.47 11.61
CA GLY A 443 -2.58 18.91 12.98
C GLY A 443 -1.79 20.22 13.06
N GLN A 444 -1.36 20.57 14.27
CA GLN A 444 -0.70 21.85 14.54
C GLN A 444 0.83 21.65 14.67
N PRO A 445 1.66 22.35 13.87
CA PRO A 445 3.11 22.24 13.97
C PRO A 445 3.65 22.96 15.22
N PRO A 446 4.72 22.45 15.85
CA PRO A 446 5.42 23.17 16.91
C PRO A 446 5.84 24.57 16.43
N GLY A 447 5.45 25.61 17.18
CA GLY A 447 5.72 27.01 16.82
C GLY A 447 4.71 27.65 15.85
N GLY A 448 3.68 26.92 15.40
CA GLY A 448 2.65 27.42 14.50
C GLY A 448 3.07 27.49 13.02
N PHE A 449 2.15 27.92 12.17
CA PHE A 449 2.37 28.05 10.72
C PHE A 449 3.02 29.40 10.37
N PRO A 450 3.86 29.48 9.32
CA PRO A 450 4.28 30.75 8.74
C PRO A 450 3.09 31.54 8.17
N GLU A 451 2.62 32.56 8.91
CA GLU A 451 1.35 33.25 8.65
C GLU A 451 1.18 33.79 7.22
N ALA A 452 2.25 34.37 6.65
CA ALA A 452 2.20 34.94 5.30
C ALA A 452 1.96 33.86 4.23
N LEU A 453 2.67 32.73 4.34
CA LEU A 453 2.51 31.61 3.42
C LEU A 453 1.18 30.90 3.64
N GLN A 454 0.76 30.71 4.89
CA GLN A 454 -0.57 30.15 5.19
C GLN A 454 -1.69 30.96 4.54
N ARG A 455 -1.66 32.30 4.69
CA ARG A 455 -2.66 33.19 4.07
C ARG A 455 -2.65 33.10 2.54
N LYS A 456 -1.46 33.00 1.93
CA LYS A 456 -1.30 32.84 0.48
C LYS A 456 -1.91 31.52 0.00
N VAL A 457 -1.57 30.41 0.65
CA VAL A 457 -2.06 29.06 0.29
C VAL A 457 -3.57 28.97 0.44
N LEU A 458 -4.11 29.45 1.56
CA LEU A 458 -5.54 29.38 1.86
C LEU A 458 -6.37 30.51 1.21
N LYS A 459 -5.72 31.47 0.53
CA LYS A 459 -6.37 32.66 -0.05
C LYS A 459 -7.22 33.42 0.98
N GLY A 460 -6.78 33.46 2.24
CA GLY A 460 -7.49 34.09 3.35
C GLY A 460 -8.69 33.33 3.90
N GLY A 461 -8.86 32.04 3.55
CA GLY A 461 -9.89 31.16 4.10
C GLY A 461 -9.69 30.81 5.59
N GLU A 462 -10.70 30.18 6.18
CA GLU A 462 -10.65 29.64 7.53
C GLU A 462 -9.71 28.42 7.62
N HIS A 463 -9.24 28.11 8.83
CA HIS A 463 -8.38 26.96 9.11
C HIS A 463 -8.66 26.42 10.52
N LEU A 464 -8.34 25.15 10.73
CA LEU A 464 -8.49 24.46 11.99
C LEU A 464 -7.37 24.85 12.97
N THR A 465 -7.75 25.05 14.23
CA THR A 465 -6.82 25.22 15.37
C THR A 465 -7.01 24.15 16.45
N VAL A 466 -8.03 23.30 16.28
CA VAL A 466 -8.36 22.18 17.16
C VAL A 466 -7.94 20.87 16.50
N ARG A 467 -8.13 19.74 17.19
CA ARG A 467 -7.79 18.44 16.64
C ARG A 467 -8.70 18.14 15.44
N PRO A 468 -8.18 17.72 14.28
CA PRO A 468 -9.02 17.47 13.11
C PRO A 468 -10.16 16.49 13.37
N GLY A 469 -9.92 15.42 14.13
CA GLY A 469 -10.96 14.44 14.48
C GLY A 469 -12.06 14.99 15.40
N GLU A 470 -11.81 16.06 16.17
CA GLU A 470 -12.82 16.72 17.01
C GLU A 470 -13.85 17.48 16.16
N ALA A 471 -13.43 17.96 14.98
CA ALA A 471 -14.32 18.64 14.03
C ALA A 471 -15.20 17.67 13.23
N LEU A 472 -14.97 16.36 13.33
CA LEU A 472 -15.70 15.35 12.58
C LEU A 472 -16.80 14.71 13.43
N ALA A 473 -18.00 14.56 12.85
CA ALA A 473 -19.10 13.88 13.50
C ALA A 473 -18.78 12.36 13.64
N PRO A 474 -19.18 11.71 14.75
CA PRO A 474 -19.06 10.26 14.88
C PRO A 474 -19.75 9.51 13.73
N ILE A 475 -19.15 8.42 13.27
CA ILE A 475 -19.75 7.52 12.27
C ILE A 475 -20.69 6.52 12.95
N ASP A 476 -21.87 6.27 12.36
CA ASP A 476 -22.73 5.15 12.74
C ASP A 476 -22.13 3.84 12.20
N LEU A 477 -21.42 3.11 13.08
CA LEU A 477 -20.69 1.90 12.71
C LEU A 477 -21.62 0.78 12.24
N GLU A 478 -22.78 0.59 12.89
CA GLU A 478 -23.72 -0.47 12.52
C GLU A 478 -24.48 -0.12 11.25
N GLY A 479 -24.90 1.15 11.08
CA GLY A 479 -25.45 1.61 9.81
C GLY A 479 -24.48 1.42 8.63
N THR A 480 -23.20 1.78 8.83
CA THR A 480 -22.15 1.58 7.82
C THR A 480 -21.94 0.10 7.51
N ARG A 481 -22.02 -0.78 8.51
CA ARG A 481 -21.93 -2.24 8.32
C ARG A 481 -23.08 -2.76 7.46
N ASP A 482 -24.31 -2.35 7.75
CA ASP A 482 -25.50 -2.77 7.03
C ASP A 482 -25.45 -2.34 5.55
N GLU A 483 -25.00 -1.11 5.30
CA GLU A 483 -24.77 -0.59 3.94
C GLU A 483 -23.73 -1.43 3.20
N LEU A 484 -22.56 -1.64 3.81
CA LEU A 484 -21.48 -2.42 3.21
C LEU A 484 -21.89 -3.88 2.94
N GLN A 485 -22.65 -4.49 3.85
CA GLN A 485 -23.17 -5.85 3.67
C GLN A 485 -24.10 -5.94 2.44
N GLY A 486 -24.88 -4.90 2.17
CA GLY A 486 -25.68 -4.78 0.96
C GLY A 486 -24.83 -4.69 -0.32
N GLU A 487 -23.69 -4.00 -0.27
CA GLU A 487 -22.77 -3.85 -1.41
C GLU A 487 -21.98 -5.12 -1.72
N VAL A 488 -21.42 -5.79 -0.71
CA VAL A 488 -20.57 -6.98 -0.91
C VAL A 488 -21.37 -8.29 -1.02
N GLY A 489 -22.63 -8.31 -0.58
CA GLY A 489 -23.53 -9.46 -0.72
C GLY A 489 -23.22 -10.65 0.21
N HIS A 490 -22.36 -10.45 1.22
CA HIS A 490 -22.03 -11.43 2.25
C HIS A 490 -21.88 -10.74 3.62
N PRO A 491 -21.94 -11.47 4.75
CA PRO A 491 -21.76 -10.87 6.07
C PRO A 491 -20.44 -10.11 6.20
N VAL A 492 -20.50 -8.93 6.85
CA VAL A 492 -19.36 -8.05 7.10
C VAL A 492 -18.89 -8.21 8.54
N SER A 493 -17.67 -8.72 8.72
CA SER A 493 -17.02 -8.82 10.03
C SER A 493 -16.57 -7.46 10.56
N ASP A 494 -16.17 -7.39 11.82
CA ASP A 494 -15.61 -6.16 12.38
C ASP A 494 -14.28 -5.75 11.72
N THR A 495 -13.48 -6.73 11.28
CA THR A 495 -12.23 -6.49 10.55
C THR A 495 -12.50 -5.99 9.14
N ASP A 496 -13.55 -6.48 8.47
CA ASP A 496 -14.03 -5.94 7.18
C ASP A 496 -14.46 -4.49 7.33
N LEU A 497 -15.28 -4.21 8.35
CA LEU A 497 -15.74 -2.85 8.65
C LEU A 497 -14.55 -1.92 8.96
N ALA A 498 -13.59 -2.38 9.77
CA ALA A 498 -12.38 -1.60 10.08
C ALA A 498 -11.55 -1.29 8.81
N SER A 499 -11.39 -2.26 7.92
CA SER A 499 -10.73 -2.08 6.62
C SER A 499 -11.47 -1.08 5.74
N HIS A 500 -12.79 -1.21 5.64
CA HIS A 500 -13.63 -0.28 4.86
C HIS A 500 -13.57 1.14 5.41
N LEU A 501 -13.69 1.34 6.73
CA LEU A 501 -13.63 2.66 7.36
C LEU A 501 -12.29 3.36 7.08
N MET A 502 -11.19 2.62 7.07
CA MET A 502 -9.87 3.17 6.73
C MET A 502 -9.73 3.44 5.23
N TYR A 503 -10.19 2.50 4.39
CA TYR A 503 -9.95 2.48 2.95
C TYR A 503 -11.15 1.98 2.13
N PRO A 504 -12.24 2.77 1.99
CA PRO A 504 -13.49 2.29 1.41
C PRO A 504 -13.32 1.71 0.00
N GLN A 505 -12.68 2.48 -0.89
CA GLN A 505 -12.45 2.06 -2.28
C GLN A 505 -11.49 0.88 -2.39
N VAL A 506 -10.41 0.86 -1.59
CA VAL A 506 -9.42 -0.22 -1.64
C VAL A 506 -10.04 -1.52 -1.16
N PHE A 507 -10.83 -1.46 -0.09
CA PHE A 507 -11.54 -2.60 0.44
C PHE A 507 -12.54 -3.14 -0.57
N ALA A 508 -13.34 -2.27 -1.22
CA ALA A 508 -14.28 -2.69 -2.26
C ALA A 508 -13.57 -3.38 -3.45
N GLU A 509 -12.47 -2.80 -3.94
CA GLU A 509 -11.65 -3.39 -5.01
C GLU A 509 -11.01 -4.72 -4.59
N PHE A 510 -10.58 -4.83 -3.32
CA PHE A 510 -10.02 -6.04 -2.74
C PHE A 510 -11.07 -7.15 -2.57
N ALA A 511 -12.24 -6.83 -2.02
CA ALA A 511 -13.35 -7.78 -1.86
C ALA A 511 -13.82 -8.32 -3.23
N ALA A 512 -13.95 -7.44 -4.23
CA ALA A 512 -14.25 -7.84 -5.60
C ALA A 512 -13.16 -8.75 -6.20
N PHE A 513 -11.88 -8.46 -5.92
CA PHE A 513 -10.77 -9.30 -6.34
C PHE A 513 -10.81 -10.68 -5.67
N GLN A 514 -10.96 -10.75 -4.35
CA GLN A 514 -11.05 -12.00 -3.59
C GLN A 514 -12.24 -12.84 -4.04
N SER A 515 -13.39 -12.22 -4.31
CA SER A 515 -14.57 -12.92 -4.84
C SER A 515 -14.28 -13.62 -6.17
N LEU A 516 -13.46 -13.01 -7.03
CA LEU A 516 -13.13 -13.54 -8.35
C LEU A 516 -11.98 -14.57 -8.34
N TYR A 517 -10.93 -14.33 -7.54
CA TYR A 517 -9.69 -15.10 -7.59
C TYR A 517 -9.42 -15.97 -6.35
N GLY A 518 -10.23 -15.83 -5.29
CA GLY A 518 -10.00 -16.46 -4.00
C GLY A 518 -8.81 -15.86 -3.25
N ASP A 519 -8.36 -16.57 -2.22
CA ASP A 519 -7.16 -16.19 -1.47
C ASP A 519 -5.90 -16.46 -2.29
N VAL A 520 -5.25 -15.39 -2.73
CA VAL A 520 -3.98 -15.45 -3.47
C VAL A 520 -2.76 -15.36 -2.54
N SER A 521 -2.96 -15.17 -1.23
CA SER A 521 -1.88 -15.09 -0.25
C SER A 521 -1.11 -16.42 -0.12
N VAL A 522 -1.77 -17.56 -0.37
CA VAL A 522 -1.19 -18.91 -0.35
C VAL A 522 -0.21 -19.17 -1.51
N LEU A 523 -0.27 -18.38 -2.59
CA LEU A 523 0.63 -18.55 -3.73
C LEU A 523 2.07 -18.22 -3.32
N PRO A 524 3.10 -18.97 -3.75
CA PRO A 524 4.48 -18.55 -3.59
C PRO A 524 4.76 -17.23 -4.31
N THR A 525 5.59 -16.38 -3.72
CA THR A 525 5.88 -15.03 -4.24
C THR A 525 6.36 -15.00 -5.69
N PRO A 526 7.28 -15.88 -6.14
CA PRO A 526 7.64 -15.96 -7.56
C PRO A 526 6.41 -16.18 -8.47
N VAL A 527 5.49 -17.05 -8.08
CA VAL A 527 4.29 -17.38 -8.85
C VAL A 527 3.30 -16.22 -8.85
N PHE A 528 3.12 -15.54 -7.72
CA PHE A 528 2.23 -14.38 -7.61
C PHE A 528 2.65 -13.22 -8.54
N PHE A 529 3.94 -12.89 -8.60
CA PHE A 529 4.42 -11.79 -9.45
C PHE A 529 4.66 -12.20 -10.91
N TRP A 530 5.19 -13.40 -11.15
CA TRP A 530 5.71 -13.79 -12.46
C TRP A 530 4.91 -14.90 -13.16
N GLY A 531 3.96 -15.51 -12.46
CA GLY A 531 3.21 -16.67 -12.94
C GLY A 531 4.04 -17.96 -12.95
N LEU A 532 3.44 -19.03 -13.47
CA LEU A 532 4.11 -20.31 -13.70
C LEU A 532 4.81 -20.32 -15.06
N ARG A 533 5.97 -20.97 -15.12
CA ARG A 533 6.67 -21.28 -16.38
C ARG A 533 6.09 -22.54 -17.02
N GLN A 534 6.19 -22.65 -18.34
CA GLN A 534 5.70 -23.84 -19.04
C GLN A 534 6.40 -25.09 -18.51
N GLU A 535 5.63 -26.16 -18.28
CA GLU A 535 6.04 -27.42 -17.65
C GLU A 535 6.41 -27.33 -16.16
N GLU A 536 6.24 -26.17 -15.52
CA GLU A 536 6.43 -26.03 -14.08
C GLU A 536 5.23 -26.61 -13.32
N GLU A 537 5.54 -27.29 -12.21
CA GLU A 537 4.57 -27.87 -11.28
C GLU A 537 4.66 -27.16 -9.92
N LEU A 538 3.51 -26.85 -9.36
CA LEU A 538 3.33 -26.18 -8.08
C LEU A 538 2.44 -27.03 -7.18
N ALA A 539 2.92 -27.32 -5.97
CA ALA A 539 2.09 -27.82 -4.89
C ALA A 539 1.59 -26.65 -4.03
N LEU A 540 0.28 -26.41 -4.06
CA LEU A 540 -0.38 -25.32 -3.34
C LEU A 540 -1.26 -25.89 -2.22
N GLU A 541 -0.85 -25.70 -0.97
CA GLU A 541 -1.69 -26.01 0.19
C GLU A 541 -2.70 -24.86 0.37
N ILE A 542 -3.98 -25.14 0.11
CA ILE A 542 -5.08 -24.15 0.22
C ILE A 542 -5.75 -24.18 1.59
N GLU A 543 -5.71 -25.34 2.24
CA GLU A 543 -6.17 -25.57 3.61
C GLU A 543 -5.29 -26.67 4.21
N HIS A 544 -5.29 -26.81 5.53
CA HIS A 544 -4.47 -27.82 6.19
C HIS A 544 -4.77 -29.23 5.65
N GLY A 545 -3.78 -29.84 5.00
CA GLY A 545 -3.90 -31.18 4.41
C GLY A 545 -4.61 -31.23 3.05
N VAL A 546 -5.02 -30.09 2.48
CA VAL A 546 -5.61 -30.00 1.13
C VAL A 546 -4.60 -29.33 0.20
N VAL A 547 -3.99 -30.14 -0.67
CA VAL A 547 -2.95 -29.69 -1.62
C VAL A 547 -3.46 -29.81 -3.05
N LEU A 548 -3.34 -28.72 -3.81
CA LEU A 548 -3.55 -28.68 -5.25
C LEU A 548 -2.19 -28.80 -5.95
N ILE A 549 -2.03 -29.83 -6.77
CA ILE A 549 -0.89 -29.98 -7.68
C ILE A 549 -1.30 -29.36 -9.01
N VAL A 550 -0.71 -28.21 -9.32
CA VAL A 550 -0.98 -27.43 -10.54
C VAL A 550 0.23 -27.51 -11.44
N ARG A 551 0.08 -28.04 -12.65
CA ARG A 551 1.12 -28.00 -13.69
C ARG A 551 0.66 -27.17 -14.86
N PHE A 552 1.45 -26.20 -15.27
CA PHE A 552 1.16 -25.36 -16.44
C PHE A 552 1.69 -26.03 -17.72
N LEU A 553 0.80 -26.35 -18.67
CA LEU A 553 1.15 -27.13 -19.86
C LEU A 553 1.44 -26.25 -21.09
N ALA A 554 0.49 -25.38 -21.46
CA ALA A 554 0.60 -24.56 -22.67
C ALA A 554 -0.39 -23.39 -22.69
N VAL A 555 -0.09 -22.38 -23.50
CA VAL A 555 -1.01 -21.28 -23.86
C VAL A 555 -1.30 -21.38 -25.36
N GLY A 556 -2.58 -21.37 -25.73
CA GLY A 556 -3.03 -21.33 -27.11
C GLY A 556 -2.97 -19.93 -27.74
N GLU A 557 -3.19 -19.90 -29.05
CA GLU A 557 -3.38 -18.65 -29.80
C GLU A 557 -4.68 -17.95 -29.38
N PRO A 558 -4.78 -16.62 -29.51
CA PRO A 558 -5.99 -15.90 -29.17
C PRO A 558 -7.09 -16.22 -30.19
N ASP A 559 -8.31 -16.41 -29.71
CA ASP A 559 -9.50 -16.51 -30.56
C ASP A 559 -9.95 -15.12 -31.06
N SER A 560 -11.03 -15.10 -31.86
CA SER A 560 -11.59 -13.87 -32.42
C SER A 560 -12.08 -12.85 -31.39
N GLU A 561 -12.29 -13.27 -30.14
CA GLU A 561 -12.69 -12.39 -29.03
C GLU A 561 -11.47 -11.91 -28.20
N GLY A 562 -10.26 -12.27 -28.65
CA GLY A 562 -9.01 -11.98 -27.97
C GLY A 562 -8.78 -12.85 -26.72
N LEU A 563 -9.45 -13.99 -26.59
CA LEU A 563 -9.27 -14.93 -25.47
C LEU A 563 -8.22 -15.99 -25.84
N ARG A 564 -7.26 -16.24 -24.93
CA ARG A 564 -6.33 -17.37 -25.04
C ARG A 564 -6.78 -18.50 -24.13
N SER A 565 -6.80 -19.73 -24.65
CA SER A 565 -6.96 -20.94 -23.85
C SER A 565 -5.64 -21.29 -23.15
N ILE A 566 -5.67 -21.41 -21.82
CA ILE A 566 -4.54 -21.85 -21.00
C ILE A 566 -4.83 -23.27 -20.51
N PHE A 567 -3.90 -24.19 -20.75
CA PHE A 567 -4.01 -25.58 -20.37
C PHE A 567 -3.19 -25.87 -19.11
N PHE A 568 -3.86 -26.43 -18.11
CA PHE A 568 -3.25 -26.90 -16.87
C PHE A 568 -3.54 -28.38 -16.64
N GLU A 569 -2.72 -29.02 -15.83
CA GLU A 569 -3.10 -30.22 -15.09
C GLU A 569 -3.34 -29.83 -13.63
N LEU A 570 -4.49 -30.21 -13.08
CA LEU A 570 -4.86 -30.00 -11.69
C LEU A 570 -5.13 -31.37 -11.05
N ASN A 571 -4.26 -31.79 -10.13
CA ASN A 571 -4.32 -33.10 -9.48
C ASN A 571 -4.46 -34.27 -10.48
N GLY A 572 -3.65 -34.26 -11.55
CA GLY A 572 -3.69 -35.28 -12.60
C GLY A 572 -4.78 -35.10 -13.65
N GLN A 573 -5.64 -34.09 -13.53
CA GLN A 573 -6.75 -33.87 -14.46
C GLN A 573 -6.51 -32.65 -15.35
N PRO A 574 -6.67 -32.76 -16.68
CA PRO A 574 -6.56 -31.61 -17.56
C PRO A 574 -7.66 -30.59 -17.26
N ARG A 575 -7.28 -29.32 -17.34
CA ARG A 575 -8.14 -28.14 -17.18
C ARG A 575 -7.80 -27.12 -18.26
N GLU A 576 -8.83 -26.46 -18.76
CA GLU A 576 -8.71 -25.35 -19.69
C GLU A 576 -9.33 -24.11 -19.05
N VAL A 577 -8.61 -22.98 -19.11
CA VAL A 577 -9.08 -21.68 -18.64
C VAL A 577 -8.89 -20.67 -19.76
N LYS A 578 -9.95 -19.93 -20.11
CA LYS A 578 -9.87 -18.84 -21.09
C LYS A 578 -9.52 -17.52 -20.41
N VAL A 579 -8.51 -16.83 -20.91
CA VAL A 579 -8.07 -15.53 -20.39
C VAL A 579 -7.97 -14.51 -21.52
N ARG A 580 -8.61 -13.35 -21.36
CA ARG A 580 -8.48 -12.24 -22.31
C ARG A 580 -7.05 -11.73 -22.36
N ASP A 581 -6.47 -11.69 -23.55
CA ASP A 581 -5.20 -11.06 -23.83
C ASP A 581 -5.40 -9.55 -24.00
N ARG A 582 -5.00 -8.79 -22.97
CA ARG A 582 -5.16 -7.33 -22.93
C ARG A 582 -4.18 -6.58 -23.83
N SER A 583 -3.23 -7.29 -24.45
CA SER A 583 -2.35 -6.69 -25.47
C SER A 583 -3.04 -6.56 -26.84
N LEU A 584 -4.15 -7.27 -27.04
CA LEU A 584 -4.96 -7.18 -28.25
C LEU A 584 -6.00 -6.06 -28.08
N ALA A 585 -6.36 -5.43 -29.20
CA ALA A 585 -7.45 -4.47 -29.21
C ALA A 585 -8.72 -5.15 -28.67
N PRO A 586 -9.51 -4.47 -27.81
CA PRO A 586 -10.80 -5.00 -27.42
C PRO A 586 -11.62 -5.24 -28.71
N PRO A 587 -12.43 -6.32 -28.77
CA PRO A 587 -13.33 -6.51 -29.90
C PRO A 587 -14.16 -5.22 -30.06
N ALA A 588 -14.35 -4.78 -31.30
CA ALA A 588 -15.13 -3.58 -31.58
C ALA A 588 -16.48 -3.67 -30.84
N ALA A 589 -16.85 -2.61 -30.11
CA ALA A 589 -18.16 -2.53 -29.50
C ALA A 589 -19.19 -2.75 -30.60
N ARG A 590 -20.07 -3.73 -30.40
CA ARG A 590 -21.14 -4.00 -31.37
C ARG A 590 -22.03 -2.77 -31.40
N ARG A 591 -22.33 -2.27 -32.60
CA ARG A 591 -23.24 -1.14 -32.78
C ARG A 591 -24.64 -1.66 -32.47
N GLU A 592 -25.35 -1.00 -31.56
CA GLU A 592 -26.77 -1.26 -31.35
C GLU A 592 -27.58 -0.53 -32.43
N ALA A 593 -28.72 -1.11 -32.82
CA ALA A 593 -29.67 -0.44 -33.69
C ALA A 593 -30.32 0.75 -32.95
N ASP A 594 -30.61 1.81 -33.69
CA ASP A 594 -31.32 2.96 -33.12
C ASP A 594 -32.82 2.66 -33.26
N ALA A 595 -33.53 2.53 -32.14
CA ALA A 595 -34.94 2.17 -32.14
C ALA A 595 -35.83 3.24 -32.81
N ASP A 596 -35.33 4.49 -32.93
CA ASP A 596 -36.04 5.59 -33.57
C ASP A 596 -35.74 5.68 -35.09
N ASP A 597 -34.83 4.86 -35.63
CA ASP A 597 -34.49 4.81 -37.05
C ASP A 597 -35.03 3.51 -37.72
N PRO A 598 -36.11 3.58 -38.52
CA PRO A 598 -36.66 2.43 -39.25
C PRO A 598 -35.70 1.80 -40.27
N GLY A 599 -34.61 2.50 -40.61
CA GLY A 599 -33.54 2.00 -41.46
C GLY A 599 -32.53 1.13 -40.72
N HIS A 600 -32.50 1.15 -39.38
CA HIS A 600 -31.62 0.32 -38.58
C HIS A 600 -32.25 -1.06 -38.32
N ILE A 601 -31.70 -2.09 -38.96
CA ILE A 601 -32.20 -3.45 -38.84
C ILE A 601 -31.49 -4.16 -37.68
N ALA A 602 -32.20 -4.33 -36.58
CA ALA A 602 -31.72 -4.96 -35.36
C ALA A 602 -31.76 -6.50 -35.42
N ALA A 603 -30.91 -7.14 -34.61
CA ALA A 603 -30.99 -8.56 -34.31
C ALA A 603 -32.18 -8.82 -33.35
N PRO A 604 -33.20 -9.60 -33.76
CA PRO A 604 -34.38 -9.82 -32.92
C PRO A 604 -34.12 -10.70 -31.70
N MET A 605 -32.97 -11.39 -31.68
CA MET A 605 -32.59 -12.30 -30.61
C MET A 605 -31.09 -12.58 -30.65
N ARG A 606 -30.57 -13.04 -29.52
CA ARG A 606 -29.21 -13.56 -29.44
C ARG A 606 -29.03 -14.80 -30.32
N GLY A 607 -28.01 -14.81 -31.17
CA GLY A 607 -27.73 -15.90 -32.12
C GLY A 607 -26.44 -15.73 -32.91
N ILE A 608 -26.28 -16.51 -33.97
CA ILE A 608 -25.17 -16.41 -34.94
C ILE A 608 -25.77 -16.08 -36.31
N VAL A 609 -25.19 -15.13 -37.05
CA VAL A 609 -25.58 -14.87 -38.44
C VAL A 609 -25.12 -16.03 -39.32
N VAL A 610 -26.05 -16.83 -39.84
CA VAL A 610 -25.73 -17.99 -40.70
C VAL A 610 -25.76 -17.67 -42.19
N SER A 611 -26.53 -16.66 -42.60
CA SER A 611 -26.49 -16.17 -43.99
C SER A 611 -26.94 -14.71 -44.10
N LEU A 612 -26.41 -14.03 -45.12
CA LEU A 612 -26.89 -12.73 -45.59
C LEU A 612 -27.54 -12.95 -46.96
N SER A 613 -28.79 -12.55 -47.10
CA SER A 613 -29.57 -12.68 -48.34
C SER A 613 -29.48 -11.45 -49.24
N VAL A 614 -28.76 -10.41 -48.81
CA VAL A 614 -28.59 -9.14 -49.52
C VAL A 614 -27.13 -8.68 -49.53
N ALA A 615 -26.78 -7.80 -50.46
CA ALA A 615 -25.48 -7.12 -50.55
C ALA A 615 -25.62 -5.60 -50.39
N ALA A 616 -24.56 -4.92 -49.96
CA ALA A 616 -24.53 -3.46 -49.92
C ALA A 616 -24.78 -2.86 -51.33
N GLY A 617 -25.62 -1.83 -51.40
CA GLY A 617 -26.10 -1.20 -52.62
C GLY A 617 -27.34 -1.88 -53.26
N GLN A 618 -27.82 -3.00 -52.71
CA GLN A 618 -29.00 -3.69 -53.21
C GLN A 618 -30.30 -2.98 -52.79
N ARG A 619 -31.24 -2.80 -53.74
CA ARG A 619 -32.61 -2.37 -53.42
C ARG A 619 -33.38 -3.53 -52.78
N VAL A 620 -34.07 -3.23 -51.69
CA VAL A 620 -34.92 -4.17 -50.94
C VAL A 620 -36.31 -3.57 -50.77
N ALA A 621 -37.32 -4.41 -50.84
CA ALA A 621 -38.70 -4.03 -50.55
C ALA A 621 -39.15 -4.56 -49.19
N VAL A 622 -40.22 -3.98 -48.65
CA VAL A 622 -40.86 -4.48 -47.41
C VAL A 622 -41.17 -5.98 -47.55
N GLY A 623 -40.71 -6.77 -46.58
CA GLY A 623 -40.87 -8.22 -46.54
C GLY A 623 -39.77 -9.02 -47.25
N ASP A 624 -38.79 -8.38 -47.88
CA ASP A 624 -37.62 -9.08 -48.41
C ASP A 624 -36.75 -9.62 -47.28
N ARG A 625 -36.22 -10.83 -47.44
CA ARG A 625 -35.33 -11.46 -46.46
C ARG A 625 -33.94 -10.82 -46.54
N LEU A 626 -33.44 -10.36 -45.41
CA LEU A 626 -32.15 -9.68 -45.28
C LEU A 626 -31.06 -10.61 -44.74
N ALA A 627 -31.36 -11.36 -43.67
CA ALA A 627 -30.41 -12.26 -43.02
C ALA A 627 -31.12 -13.48 -42.42
N THR A 628 -30.35 -14.49 -42.06
CA THR A 628 -30.83 -15.61 -41.22
C THR A 628 -29.91 -15.73 -40.01
N LEU A 629 -30.51 -15.79 -38.83
CA LEU A 629 -29.83 -16.04 -37.55
C LEU A 629 -30.12 -17.47 -37.10
N GLU A 630 -29.12 -18.13 -36.50
CA GLU A 630 -29.31 -19.40 -35.79
C GLU A 630 -29.17 -19.18 -34.28
N ALA A 631 -30.15 -19.68 -33.52
CA ALA A 631 -30.08 -19.77 -32.08
C ALA A 631 -30.68 -21.11 -31.62
N MET A 632 -29.93 -21.85 -30.78
CA MET A 632 -30.38 -23.15 -30.27
C MET A 632 -30.82 -24.14 -31.36
N LYS A 633 -30.10 -24.18 -32.50
CA LYS A 633 -30.41 -25.00 -33.69
C LYS A 633 -31.71 -24.64 -34.42
N MET A 634 -32.29 -23.48 -34.12
CA MET A 634 -33.42 -22.92 -34.87
C MET A 634 -32.96 -21.73 -35.69
N GLU A 635 -33.29 -21.75 -36.98
CA GLU A 635 -33.02 -20.64 -37.91
C GLU A 635 -34.21 -19.67 -37.92
N THR A 636 -33.91 -18.38 -37.75
CA THR A 636 -34.88 -17.27 -37.80
C THR A 636 -34.48 -16.32 -38.92
N ALA A 637 -35.39 -16.08 -39.85
CA ALA A 637 -35.18 -15.12 -40.93
C ALA A 637 -35.49 -13.69 -40.45
N VAL A 638 -34.63 -12.74 -40.81
CA VAL A 638 -34.80 -11.30 -40.59
C VAL A 638 -35.25 -10.68 -41.91
N PHE A 639 -36.33 -9.89 -41.87
CA PHE A 639 -36.95 -9.28 -43.04
C PHE A 639 -36.83 -7.76 -43.00
N SER A 640 -36.92 -7.13 -44.17
CA SER A 640 -36.95 -5.67 -44.29
C SER A 640 -38.31 -5.12 -43.91
N GLU A 641 -38.34 -4.06 -43.09
CA GLU A 641 -39.57 -3.37 -42.69
C GLU A 641 -39.84 -2.09 -43.51
N THR A 642 -38.89 -1.70 -44.38
CA THR A 642 -38.96 -0.47 -45.18
C THR A 642 -38.46 -0.71 -46.61
N ASP A 643 -39.01 0.03 -47.59
CA ASP A 643 -38.44 0.03 -48.94
C ASP A 643 -37.17 0.91 -48.97
N GLY A 644 -36.10 0.42 -49.58
CA GLY A 644 -34.85 1.19 -49.59
C GLY A 644 -33.68 0.50 -50.27
N VAL A 645 -32.49 1.04 -50.02
CA VAL A 645 -31.20 0.50 -50.48
C VAL A 645 -30.39 0.12 -49.25
N VAL A 646 -29.83 -1.10 -49.23
CA VAL A 646 -28.91 -1.54 -48.18
C VAL A 646 -27.65 -0.68 -48.25
N GLU A 647 -27.47 0.22 -47.30
CA GLU A 647 -26.34 1.15 -47.24
C GLU A 647 -25.12 0.47 -46.63
N GLU A 648 -25.33 -0.27 -45.54
CA GLU A 648 -24.27 -0.89 -44.75
C GLU A 648 -24.68 -2.28 -44.29
N ILE A 649 -23.75 -3.23 -44.33
CA ILE A 649 -23.87 -4.53 -43.66
C ILE A 649 -22.90 -4.52 -42.49
N VAL A 650 -23.41 -4.53 -41.27
CA VAL A 650 -22.64 -4.38 -40.03
C VAL A 650 -22.23 -5.74 -39.47
N ALA A 651 -23.14 -6.72 -39.50
CA ALA A 651 -22.87 -8.09 -39.05
C ALA A 651 -22.59 -9.03 -40.23
N THR A 652 -21.46 -9.75 -40.19
CA THR A 652 -21.06 -10.71 -41.22
C THR A 652 -21.48 -12.15 -40.87
N VAL A 653 -21.46 -13.06 -41.85
CA VAL A 653 -21.71 -14.50 -41.59
C VAL A 653 -20.70 -15.04 -40.59
N GLY A 654 -21.20 -15.76 -39.58
CA GLY A 654 -20.43 -16.29 -38.45
C GLY A 654 -20.35 -15.36 -37.24
N THR A 655 -20.83 -14.10 -37.35
CA THR A 655 -20.85 -13.16 -36.23
C THR A 655 -21.91 -13.56 -35.21
N HIS A 656 -21.51 -13.64 -33.94
CA HIS A 656 -22.44 -13.70 -32.81
C HIS A 656 -23.07 -12.33 -32.58
N VAL A 657 -24.39 -12.31 -32.39
CA VAL A 657 -25.17 -11.11 -32.09
C VAL A 657 -26.00 -11.34 -30.84
N ASP A 658 -26.20 -10.30 -30.04
CA ASP A 658 -27.19 -10.25 -28.96
C ASP A 658 -28.47 -9.58 -29.49
N ALA A 659 -29.53 -9.51 -28.67
CA ALA A 659 -30.72 -8.75 -29.06
C ALA A 659 -30.34 -7.27 -29.21
N ASP A 660 -30.95 -6.59 -30.19
CA ASP A 660 -30.77 -5.17 -30.50
C ASP A 660 -29.42 -4.79 -31.15
N ASP A 661 -28.50 -5.73 -31.34
CA ASP A 661 -27.30 -5.52 -32.15
C ASP A 661 -27.69 -5.16 -33.61
N LEU A 662 -27.08 -4.14 -34.18
CA LEU A 662 -27.31 -3.69 -35.55
C LEU A 662 -26.76 -4.71 -36.55
N LEU A 663 -27.64 -5.25 -37.40
CA LEU A 663 -27.27 -6.20 -38.45
C LEU A 663 -26.91 -5.47 -39.75
N LEU A 664 -27.79 -4.57 -40.21
CA LEU A 664 -27.65 -3.83 -41.47
C LEU A 664 -28.39 -2.50 -41.42
N VAL A 665 -28.01 -1.56 -42.29
CA VAL A 665 -28.67 -0.26 -42.45
C VAL A 665 -29.33 -0.20 -43.83
N VAL A 666 -30.60 0.16 -43.88
CA VAL A 666 -31.39 0.38 -45.09
C VAL A 666 -31.79 1.85 -45.16
N LYS A 667 -31.36 2.53 -46.24
CA LYS A 667 -31.71 3.92 -46.48
C LYS A 667 -32.94 4.00 -47.39
N ALA A 668 -33.95 4.77 -46.98
CA ALA A 668 -35.12 5.01 -47.81
C ALA A 668 -34.71 5.59 -49.18
N ALA A 669 -35.34 5.13 -50.25
CA ALA A 669 -35.11 5.69 -51.58
C ALA A 669 -35.77 7.08 -51.64
N ASP A 670 -35.01 8.12 -51.97
CA ASP A 670 -35.56 9.47 -52.19
C ASP A 670 -36.58 9.43 -53.35
N ASP A 671 -37.77 9.99 -53.09
CA ASP A 671 -38.92 10.02 -53.98
C ASP A 671 -38.70 11.13 -55.04
N ASP A 672 -37.97 10.82 -56.13
CA ASP A 672 -37.86 11.70 -57.30
C ASP A 672 -39.23 11.76 -58.01
N SER A 673 -40.05 12.72 -57.60
CA SER A 673 -41.23 13.18 -58.32
C SER A 673 -41.04 14.64 -58.72
N ASP A 674 -40.32 14.86 -59.83
CA ASP A 674 -40.47 16.09 -60.61
C ASP A 674 -41.01 15.75 -61.99
N SER A 675 -42.12 16.39 -62.29
CA SER A 675 -43.06 16.17 -63.38
C SER A 675 -42.48 16.45 -64.77
N ASP A 676 -42.65 15.48 -65.67
CA ASP A 676 -42.79 15.72 -67.11
C ASP A 676 -44.05 16.59 -67.34
N ASP A 677 -43.90 17.82 -67.83
CA ASP A 677 -44.91 18.45 -68.67
C ASP A 677 -44.33 19.49 -69.65
N ASP A 678 -44.90 19.44 -70.85
CA ASP A 678 -44.87 20.37 -71.99
C ASP A 678 -43.61 20.56 -72.86
N SER A 679 -43.69 19.85 -73.99
CA SER A 679 -43.23 20.25 -75.31
C SER A 679 -43.84 21.58 -75.79
N ASP A 680 -43.00 22.50 -76.28
CA ASP A 680 -43.25 23.15 -77.58
C ASP A 680 -41.98 23.82 -78.15
N ASP A 681 -41.67 23.42 -79.37
CA ASP A 681 -40.66 23.97 -80.28
C ASP A 681 -41.13 25.35 -80.81
N PRO A 682 -40.22 26.30 -81.09
CA PRO A 682 -39.99 26.52 -82.52
C PRO A 682 -38.53 26.83 -82.87
N SER A 683 -38.05 26.14 -83.89
CA SER A 683 -36.84 26.41 -84.64
C SER A 683 -37.05 27.51 -85.71
N PRO A 684 -35.97 28.08 -86.28
CA PRO A 684 -35.86 29.53 -86.51
C PRO A 684 -36.16 30.00 -87.93
N ASP A 685 -36.70 31.21 -88.06
CA ASP A 685 -36.28 32.28 -88.99
C ASP A 685 -37.03 33.60 -88.71
#